data_AF-A0AAV9ZEG4-F1
#
_entry.id   AF-A0AAV9ZEG4-F1
#
_cell.length_a   1.000
_cell.length_b   1.000
_cell.length_c   1.000
_cell.angle_alpha   90.00
_cell.angle_beta   90.00
_cell.angle_gamma   90.00
#
_symmetry.space_group_name_H-M   'P 1'
#
loop_
_entity.id
_entity.type
_entity.pdbx_description
1 polymer ?
#
loop_
_entity_poly.entity_id
_entity_poly.type
_entity_poly.pdbx_seq_one_letter_code
_entity_poly.pdbx_strand_id
1 'polypeptide(L)'
;MRIYVSAQVFRYILSHTTGQLHICNVKLRRFSRRAPFYSLYSGAQKCLLDVFESAFIIPNVRQCHDFFSSTNHRSRKDNDDSVFQRALCRGAVLKCLVDTCQDDGILVSDSLDAVLRNPWVYFQLGRSDRVGPALLNNANITLRPLRAWLKDHVAGNPKIVDAVRILGNETYTILQEMTAGQAHPDTREELQLAAEELKSRSKTARSPVKRTTRKPYEAPEFEAILQGSSLPLIGLAGLIIREALSWRRDLPHQDIRLRRLLLGQPAAQSSANMERNPDHLNPCREFNRYTELFKAHCPPEKLTGPKGLANTLAWFGTGQGVGTEQFLNTLHTSGGFWKDELVGMIQQFATASERRHMRTAPPYDNPRAWGNQPNDTLAAQPAKRVSAAKPKPERLTLEEKFGPMFSPEVEDAWLQHLGPLANQDPRGRSPADLPSWTATLELIKSINIPAFKTGLTAMQLVNTLAFSGIVQMPTAMAMANWIADNQGLGAVAGLQLLGFKTTTKNQIRAAFICFHNYLDSKLTALDKQVLGFHPPFTEHVLCKIPRWEKYLKADGCSSPSQMLEELGDIEWISGSNAQDPSAMPFPLVPNEKDLELALEKGGEERKESDNEDTDEHESEEETVLRPRAAQKRKRVMSMSEGEEETIGRVLQNSLAIAPQHYYHGATIAGQLRTRVDVKEDLVTMINEEQ
;
A
#
# COMPACT_ATOMS: atom_id res chain seq x y z
N MET A 1 -41.90 37.00 4.86
CA MET A 1 -41.05 35.80 4.67
C MET A 1 -39.66 36.10 4.11
N ARG A 2 -39.47 36.79 2.97
CA ARG A 2 -38.13 37.11 2.43
C ARG A 2 -37.20 37.88 3.39
N ILE A 3 -37.73 38.85 4.15
CA ILE A 3 -36.95 39.60 5.17
C ILE A 3 -36.60 38.74 6.39
N TYR A 4 -37.43 37.75 6.72
CA TYR A 4 -37.22 36.85 7.87
C TYR A 4 -36.17 35.77 7.56
N VAL A 5 -36.13 35.28 6.32
CA VAL A 5 -35.09 34.36 5.82
C VAL A 5 -33.74 35.07 5.70
N SER A 6 -33.71 36.32 5.21
CA SER A 6 -32.48 37.12 5.20
C SER A 6 -31.95 37.40 6.61
N ALA A 7 -32.82 37.67 7.59
CA ALA A 7 -32.40 37.92 8.98
C ALA A 7 -31.88 36.65 9.70
N GLN A 8 -32.43 35.47 9.39
CA GLN A 8 -31.97 34.18 9.94
C GLN A 8 -30.62 33.76 9.33
N VAL A 9 -30.43 33.94 8.03
CA VAL A 9 -29.12 33.74 7.37
C VAL A 9 -28.08 34.74 7.91
N PHE A 10 -28.48 35.99 8.14
CA PHE A 10 -27.59 37.01 8.73
C PHE A 10 -27.22 36.69 10.19
N ARG A 11 -28.16 36.19 11.01
CA ARG A 11 -27.89 35.72 12.38
C ARG A 11 -27.00 34.48 12.41
N TYR A 12 -27.18 33.55 11.46
CA TYR A 12 -26.33 32.38 11.30
C TYR A 12 -24.89 32.76 10.91
N ILE A 13 -24.74 33.75 10.02
CA ILE A 13 -23.44 34.34 9.63
C ILE A 13 -22.78 35.05 10.82
N LEU A 14 -23.52 35.85 11.58
CA LEU A 14 -23.03 36.59 12.75
C LEU A 14 -22.59 35.67 13.91
N SER A 15 -23.26 34.53 14.11
CA SER A 15 -22.94 33.61 15.21
C SER A 15 -21.71 32.74 14.96
N HIS A 16 -21.26 32.58 13.71
CA HIS A 16 -20.14 31.71 13.34
C HIS A 16 -18.88 32.45 12.86
N THR A 17 -18.87 33.80 12.83
CA THR A 17 -17.72 34.60 12.37
C THR A 17 -17.38 35.76 13.32
N THR A 18 -17.13 35.45 14.59
CA THR A 18 -16.83 36.46 15.64
C THR A 18 -15.56 37.27 15.38
N GLY A 19 -14.56 36.73 14.68
CA GLY A 19 -13.31 37.44 14.36
C GLY A 19 -13.38 38.44 13.20
N GLN A 20 -14.29 38.24 12.22
CA GLN A 20 -14.29 39.03 10.98
C GLN A 20 -15.27 40.23 11.00
N LEU A 21 -16.23 40.24 11.92
CA LEU A 21 -17.12 41.37 12.18
C LEU A 21 -16.41 42.67 12.58
N HIS A 22 -15.20 42.57 13.10
CA HIS A 22 -14.40 43.74 13.48
C HIS A 22 -13.91 44.51 12.24
N ILE A 23 -13.57 43.80 11.15
CA ILE A 23 -13.09 44.40 9.89
C ILE A 23 -14.22 45.16 9.17
N CYS A 24 -15.44 44.60 9.15
CA CYS A 24 -16.63 45.26 8.60
C CYS A 24 -16.96 46.56 9.35
N ASN A 25 -16.92 46.50 10.69
CA ASN A 25 -17.22 47.65 11.54
C ASN A 25 -16.21 48.80 11.35
N VAL A 26 -14.93 48.49 11.14
CA VAL A 26 -13.89 49.51 10.90
C VAL A 26 -14.06 50.18 9.53
N LYS A 27 -14.38 49.43 8.47
CA LYS A 27 -14.59 49.99 7.13
C LYS A 27 -15.88 50.83 7.03
N LEU A 28 -16.99 50.36 7.59
CA LEU A 28 -18.26 51.10 7.61
C LEU A 28 -18.19 52.41 8.42
N ARG A 29 -17.47 52.40 9.56
CA ARG A 29 -17.27 53.61 10.37
C ARG A 29 -16.43 54.69 9.68
N ARG A 30 -15.54 54.32 8.74
CA ARG A 30 -14.80 55.29 7.92
C ARG A 30 -15.66 55.92 6.82
N PHE A 31 -16.64 55.20 6.28
CA PHE A 31 -17.54 55.71 5.23
C PHE A 31 -18.68 56.60 5.77
N SER A 32 -19.17 56.34 6.99
CA SER A 32 -20.41 56.98 7.49
C SER A 32 -20.28 58.44 7.92
N ARG A 33 -19.08 59.05 7.95
CA ARG A 33 -18.90 60.37 8.56
C ARG A 33 -19.16 61.58 7.66
N ARG A 34 -19.27 61.46 6.32
CA ARG A 34 -19.46 62.64 5.43
C ARG A 34 -20.22 62.41 4.11
N ALA A 35 -20.88 61.28 3.92
CA ALA A 35 -21.39 60.89 2.59
C ALA A 35 -22.94 60.99 2.52
N PRO A 36 -23.54 61.61 1.47
CA PRO A 36 -25.01 61.72 1.31
C PRO A 36 -25.69 60.34 1.27
N PHE A 37 -26.96 60.25 1.64
CA PHE A 37 -27.69 58.97 1.85
C PHE A 37 -27.55 57.94 0.69
N TYR A 38 -27.53 58.38 -0.56
CA TYR A 38 -27.30 57.52 -1.73
C TYR A 38 -25.89 56.89 -1.77
N SER A 39 -24.87 57.58 -1.24
CA SER A 39 -23.50 57.06 -1.10
C SER A 39 -23.31 56.13 0.09
N LEU A 40 -24.20 56.20 1.09
CA LEU A 40 -24.25 55.26 2.21
C LEU A 40 -24.77 53.90 1.77
N TYR A 41 -25.80 53.86 0.91
CA TYR A 41 -26.32 52.61 0.37
C TYR A 41 -25.33 51.93 -0.57
N SER A 42 -24.71 52.68 -1.50
CA SER A 42 -23.67 52.14 -2.37
C SER A 42 -22.41 51.73 -1.61
N GLY A 43 -22.03 52.47 -0.56
CA GLY A 43 -20.95 52.11 0.35
C GLY A 43 -21.24 50.85 1.17
N ALA A 44 -22.47 50.70 1.67
CA ALA A 44 -22.91 49.49 2.37
C ALA A 44 -22.97 48.28 1.43
N GLN A 45 -23.48 48.45 0.22
CA GLN A 45 -23.49 47.42 -0.81
C GLN A 45 -22.08 46.97 -1.16
N LYS A 46 -21.15 47.91 -1.40
CA LYS A 46 -19.75 47.59 -1.66
C LYS A 46 -19.11 46.87 -0.48
N CYS A 47 -19.32 47.33 0.75
CA CYS A 47 -18.78 46.67 1.94
C CYS A 47 -19.35 45.25 2.11
N LEU A 48 -20.63 45.04 1.81
CA LEU A 48 -21.25 43.73 1.86
C LEU A 48 -20.63 42.80 0.80
N LEU A 49 -20.45 43.28 -0.43
CA LEU A 49 -19.80 42.55 -1.51
C LEU A 49 -18.35 42.18 -1.15
N ASP A 50 -17.56 43.12 -0.63
CA ASP A 50 -16.19 42.86 -0.18
C ASP A 50 -16.14 41.74 0.88
N VAL A 51 -17.14 41.68 1.76
CA VAL A 51 -17.23 40.66 2.83
C VAL A 51 -17.63 39.31 2.25
N PHE A 52 -18.65 39.28 1.38
CA PHE A 52 -19.00 38.04 0.68
C PHE A 52 -17.82 37.51 -0.13
N GLU A 53 -17.10 38.38 -0.82
CA GLU A 53 -15.94 38.02 -1.62
C GLU A 53 -14.82 37.46 -0.75
N SER A 54 -14.37 38.21 0.26
CA SER A 54 -13.21 37.85 1.08
C SER A 54 -13.46 36.73 2.11
N ALA A 55 -14.66 36.66 2.69
CA ALA A 55 -14.98 35.71 3.75
C ALA A 55 -15.62 34.41 3.24
N PHE A 56 -16.34 34.47 2.12
CA PHE A 56 -17.10 33.32 1.62
C PHE A 56 -16.62 32.84 0.26
N ILE A 57 -16.55 33.72 -0.74
CA ILE A 57 -16.27 33.29 -2.12
C ILE A 57 -14.80 32.86 -2.24
N ILE A 58 -13.84 33.72 -1.92
CA ILE A 58 -12.40 33.45 -2.09
C ILE A 58 -11.95 32.20 -1.31
N PRO A 59 -12.33 31.99 -0.03
CA PRO A 59 -11.91 30.79 0.70
C PRO A 59 -12.43 29.48 0.08
N ASN A 60 -13.69 29.45 -0.36
CA ASN A 60 -14.27 28.27 -1.02
C ASN A 60 -13.65 28.03 -2.40
N VAL A 61 -13.44 29.10 -3.17
CA VAL A 61 -12.74 29.06 -4.46
C VAL A 61 -11.31 28.55 -4.28
N ARG A 62 -10.62 28.97 -3.22
CA ARG A 62 -9.28 28.52 -2.87
C ARG A 62 -9.26 27.04 -2.45
N GLN A 63 -10.23 26.58 -1.66
CA GLN A 63 -10.35 25.15 -1.33
C GLN A 63 -10.55 24.29 -2.58
N CYS A 64 -11.44 24.71 -3.50
CA CYS A 64 -11.61 24.04 -4.78
C CYS A 64 -10.32 24.08 -5.61
N HIS A 65 -9.61 25.21 -5.58
CA HIS A 65 -8.34 25.34 -6.28
C HIS A 65 -7.26 24.41 -5.72
N ASP A 66 -7.15 24.31 -4.40
CA ASP A 66 -6.16 23.49 -3.70
C ASP A 66 -6.42 21.99 -3.89
N PHE A 67 -7.67 21.60 -4.13
CA PHE A 67 -8.05 20.23 -4.48
C PHE A 67 -7.51 19.83 -5.86
N PHE A 68 -7.74 20.66 -6.88
CA PHE A 68 -7.33 20.34 -8.27
C PHE A 68 -5.88 20.70 -8.58
N SER A 69 -5.20 21.47 -7.74
CA SER A 69 -3.81 21.86 -7.98
C SER A 69 -2.91 20.85 -7.29
N SER A 70 -2.19 20.05 -8.07
CA SER A 70 -1.29 19.02 -7.55
C SER A 70 -0.29 19.63 -6.55
N THR A 71 0.13 18.85 -5.57
CA THR A 71 1.10 19.26 -4.53
C THR A 71 2.40 19.84 -5.10
N ASN A 72 2.73 19.53 -6.35
CA ASN A 72 3.93 19.99 -7.04
C ASN A 72 3.84 21.41 -7.59
N HIS A 73 2.64 22.00 -7.69
CA HIS A 73 2.43 23.38 -8.16
C HIS A 73 2.03 24.36 -7.05
N ARG A 74 2.14 23.98 -5.78
CA ARG A 74 2.00 24.91 -4.65
C ARG A 74 3.21 25.85 -4.56
N SER A 75 3.35 26.71 -5.57
CA SER A 75 4.10 27.94 -5.50
C SER A 75 3.59 28.70 -4.28
N ARG A 76 4.48 29.03 -3.34
CA ARG A 76 4.19 29.75 -2.09
C ARG A 76 3.58 31.16 -2.29
N LYS A 77 3.19 31.54 -3.51
CA LYS A 77 2.77 32.89 -3.92
C LYS A 77 1.57 32.96 -4.87
N ASP A 78 0.68 31.97 -4.90
CA ASP A 78 -0.57 32.13 -5.66
C ASP A 78 -1.48 33.17 -4.98
N ASN A 79 -1.55 34.36 -5.58
CA ASN A 79 -2.45 35.44 -5.15
C ASN A 79 -3.92 35.07 -5.39
N ASP A 80 -4.83 35.72 -4.66
CA ASP A 80 -6.27 35.44 -4.76
C ASP A 80 -6.80 35.64 -6.19
N ASP A 81 -6.28 36.62 -6.92
CA ASP A 81 -6.65 36.87 -8.32
C ASP A 81 -6.35 35.66 -9.21
N SER A 82 -5.14 35.08 -9.14
CA SER A 82 -4.76 33.90 -9.92
C SER A 82 -5.62 32.68 -9.58
N VAL A 83 -5.92 32.51 -8.29
CA VAL A 83 -6.82 31.46 -7.80
C VAL A 83 -8.23 31.65 -8.38
N PHE A 84 -8.75 32.88 -8.34
CA PHE A 84 -10.04 33.24 -8.89
C PHE A 84 -10.12 33.04 -10.40
N GLN A 85 -9.13 33.52 -11.17
CA GLN A 85 -9.12 33.37 -12.63
C GLN A 85 -9.08 31.88 -13.03
N ARG A 86 -8.31 31.04 -12.35
CA ARG A 86 -8.27 29.59 -12.64
C ARG A 86 -9.59 28.91 -12.30
N ALA A 87 -10.23 29.27 -11.20
CA ALA A 87 -11.55 28.74 -10.85
C ALA A 87 -12.62 29.18 -11.86
N LEU A 88 -12.59 30.44 -12.31
CA LEU A 88 -13.46 30.93 -13.37
C LEU A 88 -13.29 30.12 -14.66
N CYS A 89 -12.04 29.82 -15.05
CA CYS A 89 -11.77 28.97 -16.20
C CYS A 89 -12.34 27.55 -16.04
N ARG A 90 -12.16 26.92 -14.87
CA ARG A 90 -12.73 25.58 -14.57
C ARG A 90 -14.25 25.61 -14.70
N GLY A 91 -14.91 26.57 -14.04
CA GLY A 91 -16.36 26.73 -14.12
C GLY A 91 -16.85 26.94 -15.54
N ALA A 92 -16.13 27.72 -16.35
CA ALA A 92 -16.48 27.94 -17.75
C ALA A 92 -16.35 26.67 -18.61
N VAL A 93 -15.30 25.85 -18.40
CA VAL A 93 -15.14 24.56 -19.08
C VAL A 93 -16.25 23.59 -18.67
N LEU A 94 -16.52 23.45 -17.37
CA LEU A 94 -17.61 22.61 -16.86
C LEU A 94 -18.96 23.02 -17.44
N LYS A 95 -19.23 24.33 -17.47
CA LYS A 95 -20.44 24.85 -18.07
C LYS A 95 -20.54 24.49 -19.56
N CYS A 96 -19.46 24.59 -20.32
CA CYS A 96 -19.47 24.18 -21.73
C CYS A 96 -19.74 22.68 -21.91
N LEU A 97 -19.18 21.83 -21.05
CA LEU A 97 -19.44 20.39 -21.07
C LEU A 97 -20.92 20.10 -20.79
N VAL A 98 -21.47 20.65 -19.71
CA VAL A 98 -22.89 20.48 -19.34
C VAL A 98 -23.81 21.03 -20.42
N ASP A 99 -23.56 22.25 -20.91
CA ASP A 99 -24.38 22.87 -21.96
C ASP A 99 -24.35 22.05 -23.28
N THR A 100 -23.24 21.36 -23.58
CA THR A 100 -23.11 20.54 -24.80
C THR A 100 -23.75 19.16 -24.62
N CYS A 101 -23.51 18.50 -23.49
CA CYS A 101 -24.08 17.18 -23.19
C CYS A 101 -25.56 17.26 -22.76
N GLN A 102 -26.05 18.46 -22.44
CA GLN A 102 -27.40 18.75 -21.95
C GLN A 102 -27.76 18.04 -20.63
N ASP A 103 -26.74 17.68 -19.84
CA ASP A 103 -26.89 16.86 -18.65
C ASP A 103 -25.64 17.00 -17.77
N ASP A 104 -25.82 16.98 -16.44
CA ASP A 104 -24.74 17.16 -15.46
C ASP A 104 -24.05 15.85 -15.06
N GLY A 105 -24.51 14.70 -15.54
CA GLY A 105 -23.85 13.40 -15.33
C GLY A 105 -22.41 13.34 -15.84
N ILE A 106 -22.05 14.21 -16.79
CA ILE A 106 -20.68 14.34 -17.28
C ILE A 106 -19.72 14.75 -16.16
N LEU A 107 -20.23 15.42 -15.13
CA LEU A 107 -19.46 15.89 -13.99
C LEU A 107 -18.95 14.75 -13.09
N VAL A 108 -19.49 13.54 -13.24
CA VAL A 108 -19.13 12.36 -12.44
C VAL A 108 -17.95 11.59 -13.05
N SER A 109 -17.61 11.85 -14.31
CA SER A 109 -16.53 11.12 -14.99
C SER A 109 -15.15 11.44 -14.38
N ASP A 110 -14.41 10.39 -14.00
CA ASP A 110 -13.02 10.49 -13.49
C ASP A 110 -12.07 11.23 -14.43
N SER A 111 -12.37 11.24 -15.73
CA SER A 111 -11.55 11.95 -16.73
C SER A 111 -11.63 13.48 -16.58
N LEU A 112 -12.63 14.03 -15.89
CA LEU A 112 -12.72 15.47 -15.63
C LEU A 112 -11.56 15.96 -14.78
N ASP A 113 -10.99 15.11 -13.94
CA ASP A 113 -9.91 15.49 -13.04
C ASP A 113 -8.68 16.01 -13.83
N ALA A 114 -8.39 15.37 -14.96
CA ALA A 114 -7.34 15.81 -15.88
C ALA A 114 -7.67 17.15 -16.56
N VAL A 115 -8.92 17.32 -16.98
CA VAL A 115 -9.44 18.56 -17.61
C VAL A 115 -9.36 19.74 -16.64
N LEU A 116 -9.76 19.53 -15.38
CA LEU A 116 -9.84 20.56 -14.35
C LEU A 116 -8.48 20.91 -13.75
N ARG A 117 -7.49 20.02 -13.81
CA ARG A 117 -6.11 20.35 -13.41
C ARG A 117 -5.52 21.45 -14.29
N ASN A 118 -5.77 21.42 -15.60
CA ASN A 118 -5.19 22.36 -16.57
C ASN A 118 -6.24 22.96 -17.53
N PRO A 119 -7.23 23.73 -17.03
CA PRO A 119 -8.39 24.17 -17.82
C PRO A 119 -8.02 25.12 -18.97
N TRP A 120 -6.88 25.82 -18.90
CA TRP A 120 -6.48 26.79 -19.92
C TRP A 120 -6.04 26.15 -21.24
N VAL A 121 -5.68 24.86 -21.27
CA VAL A 121 -5.23 24.15 -22.49
C VAL A 121 -6.33 24.15 -23.56
N TYR A 122 -7.58 24.28 -23.15
CA TYR A 122 -8.74 24.30 -24.04
C TYR A 122 -9.05 25.69 -24.62
N PHE A 123 -8.26 26.71 -24.27
CA PHE A 123 -8.42 28.08 -24.76
C PHE A 123 -7.29 28.45 -25.70
N GLN A 124 -7.61 29.04 -26.85
CA GLN A 124 -6.63 29.47 -27.87
C GLN A 124 -5.75 30.66 -27.46
N LEU A 125 -5.85 31.12 -26.20
CA LEU A 125 -5.16 32.33 -25.71
C LEU A 125 -3.73 32.08 -25.20
N GLY A 126 -3.26 30.82 -25.20
CA GLY A 126 -1.86 30.42 -24.99
C GLY A 126 -1.27 30.66 -23.58
N ARG A 127 -1.88 31.49 -22.73
CA ARG A 127 -1.45 31.75 -21.35
C ARG A 127 -2.63 31.84 -20.39
N SER A 128 -2.47 31.27 -19.18
CA SER A 128 -3.53 31.14 -18.17
C SER A 128 -4.00 32.47 -17.57
N ASP A 129 -3.11 33.46 -17.48
CA ASP A 129 -3.37 34.80 -16.94
C ASP A 129 -4.31 35.64 -17.81
N ARG A 130 -4.45 35.31 -19.10
CA ARG A 130 -5.28 36.05 -20.06
C ARG A 130 -6.69 35.51 -20.22
N VAL A 131 -6.90 34.22 -19.92
CA VAL A 131 -8.19 33.55 -20.17
C VAL A 131 -9.28 34.11 -19.27
N GLY A 132 -8.97 34.28 -17.99
CA GLY A 132 -9.94 34.75 -17.00
C GLY A 132 -10.48 36.17 -17.28
N PRO A 133 -9.63 37.19 -17.50
CA PRO A 133 -10.08 38.51 -17.94
C PRO A 133 -10.88 38.48 -19.26
N ALA A 134 -10.48 37.63 -20.21
CA ALA A 134 -11.22 37.47 -21.46
C ALA A 134 -12.63 36.88 -21.24
N LEU A 135 -12.76 35.91 -20.34
CA LEU A 135 -14.06 35.34 -19.93
C LEU A 135 -14.96 36.39 -19.29
N LEU A 136 -14.42 37.22 -18.40
CA LEU A 136 -15.18 38.31 -17.75
C LEU A 136 -15.63 39.38 -18.76
N ASN A 137 -14.80 39.68 -19.76
CA ASN A 137 -15.12 40.66 -20.79
C ASN A 137 -16.17 40.13 -21.78
N ASN A 138 -15.97 38.93 -22.34
CA ASN A 138 -16.93 38.33 -23.27
C ASN A 138 -16.83 36.80 -23.32
N ALA A 139 -17.45 36.13 -22.36
CA ALA A 139 -17.49 34.68 -22.27
C ALA A 139 -17.96 33.99 -23.56
N ASN A 140 -18.91 34.57 -24.30
CA ASN A 140 -19.44 33.96 -25.53
C ASN A 140 -18.41 33.91 -26.65
N ILE A 141 -17.58 34.94 -26.80
CA ILE A 141 -16.49 34.95 -27.78
C ILE A 141 -15.40 33.98 -27.34
N THR A 142 -14.97 34.08 -26.07
CA THR A 142 -13.85 33.29 -25.54
C THR A 142 -14.15 31.79 -25.52
N LEU A 143 -15.38 31.38 -25.22
CA LEU A 143 -15.79 29.97 -25.17
C LEU A 143 -16.22 29.41 -26.53
N ARG A 144 -16.32 30.23 -27.58
CA ARG A 144 -16.82 29.79 -28.89
C ARG A 144 -16.02 28.63 -29.49
N PRO A 145 -14.66 28.64 -29.49
CA PRO A 145 -13.90 27.54 -30.07
C PRO A 145 -14.13 26.23 -29.32
N LEU A 146 -14.14 26.27 -27.99
CA LEU A 146 -14.41 25.10 -27.16
C LEU A 146 -15.82 24.55 -27.37
N ARG A 147 -16.82 25.43 -27.41
CA ARG A 147 -18.22 25.05 -27.68
C ARG A 147 -18.38 24.42 -29.07
N ALA A 148 -17.71 24.95 -30.09
CA ALA A 148 -17.74 24.38 -31.43
C ALA A 148 -17.12 22.97 -31.43
N TRP A 149 -15.91 22.84 -30.89
CA TRP A 149 -15.21 21.55 -30.80
C TRP A 149 -16.02 20.48 -30.04
N LEU A 150 -16.61 20.85 -28.90
CA LEU A 150 -17.46 19.96 -28.10
C LEU A 150 -18.71 19.55 -28.87
N LYS A 151 -19.41 20.51 -29.52
CA LYS A 151 -20.59 20.22 -30.33
C LYS A 151 -20.27 19.27 -31.48
N ASP A 152 -19.17 19.48 -32.18
CA ASP A 152 -18.75 18.62 -33.28
C ASP A 152 -18.43 17.19 -32.79
N HIS A 153 -17.73 17.06 -31.65
CA HIS A 153 -17.42 15.76 -31.05
C HIS A 153 -18.65 15.00 -30.57
N VAL A 154 -19.59 15.69 -29.91
CA VAL A 154 -20.83 15.10 -29.41
C VAL A 154 -21.74 14.75 -30.58
N ALA A 155 -21.85 15.59 -31.61
CA ALA A 155 -22.61 15.30 -32.82
C ALA A 155 -22.06 14.09 -33.58
N GLY A 156 -20.73 13.93 -33.63
CA GLY A 156 -20.09 12.75 -34.20
C GLY A 156 -20.27 11.47 -33.38
N ASN A 157 -20.66 11.59 -32.10
CA ASN A 157 -20.77 10.47 -31.16
C ASN A 157 -22.02 10.62 -30.28
N PRO A 158 -23.24 10.44 -30.82
CA PRO A 158 -24.48 10.69 -30.07
C PRO A 158 -24.62 9.85 -28.80
N LYS A 159 -23.98 8.67 -28.75
CA LYS A 159 -23.92 7.79 -27.57
C LYS A 159 -23.33 8.46 -26.32
N ILE A 160 -22.54 9.52 -26.49
CA ILE A 160 -21.97 10.27 -25.36
C ILE A 160 -23.08 10.90 -24.52
N VAL A 161 -24.11 11.48 -25.16
CA VAL A 161 -25.23 12.12 -24.45
C VAL A 161 -26.01 11.08 -23.64
N ASP A 162 -26.27 9.92 -24.23
CA ASP A 162 -26.98 8.84 -23.55
C ASP A 162 -26.17 8.29 -22.37
N ALA A 163 -24.88 8.04 -22.56
CA ALA A 163 -24.00 7.55 -21.51
C ALA A 163 -23.88 8.56 -20.35
N VAL A 164 -23.78 9.85 -20.66
CA VAL A 164 -23.75 10.92 -19.68
C VAL A 164 -25.04 10.95 -18.86
N ARG A 165 -26.20 10.87 -19.52
CA ARG A 165 -27.50 10.87 -18.84
C ARG A 165 -27.68 9.66 -17.93
N ILE A 166 -27.27 8.47 -18.39
CA ILE A 166 -27.31 7.25 -17.58
C ILE A 166 -26.46 7.43 -16.32
N LEU A 167 -25.22 7.91 -16.48
CA LEU A 167 -24.31 8.14 -15.37
C LEU A 167 -24.85 9.18 -14.38
N GLY A 168 -25.46 10.26 -14.89
CA GLY A 168 -26.12 11.28 -14.08
C GLY A 168 -27.27 10.70 -13.24
N ASN A 169 -28.16 9.94 -13.88
CA ASN A 169 -29.28 9.29 -13.21
C ASN A 169 -28.84 8.27 -12.15
N GLU A 170 -27.84 7.44 -12.45
CA GLU A 170 -27.28 6.47 -11.48
C GLU A 170 -26.69 7.20 -10.27
N THR A 171 -25.92 8.26 -10.51
CA THR A 171 -25.29 9.03 -9.44
C THR A 171 -26.32 9.76 -8.59
N TYR A 172 -27.31 10.38 -9.22
CA TYR A 172 -28.41 11.05 -8.53
C TYR A 172 -29.20 10.07 -7.65
N THR A 173 -29.47 8.87 -8.17
CA THR A 173 -30.11 7.78 -7.43
C THR A 173 -29.30 7.40 -6.20
N ILE A 174 -28.00 7.12 -6.36
CA ILE A 174 -27.11 6.77 -5.24
C ILE A 174 -27.07 7.89 -4.20
N LEU A 175 -27.01 9.16 -4.63
CA LEU A 175 -27.02 10.30 -3.71
C LEU A 175 -28.35 10.40 -2.94
N GLN A 176 -29.48 10.13 -3.59
CA GLN A 176 -30.78 10.07 -2.91
C GLN A 176 -30.82 8.92 -1.89
N GLU A 177 -30.33 7.73 -2.23
CA GLU A 177 -30.27 6.59 -1.31
C GLU A 177 -29.38 6.86 -0.10
N MET A 178 -28.21 7.46 -0.33
CA MET A 178 -27.29 7.88 0.73
C MET A 178 -27.91 8.93 1.66
N THR A 179 -28.70 9.85 1.11
CA THR A 179 -29.35 10.92 1.87
C THR A 179 -30.57 10.42 2.64
N ALA A 180 -31.36 9.53 2.03
CA ALA A 180 -32.56 8.94 2.63
C ALA A 180 -32.24 7.81 3.62
N GLY A 181 -31.04 7.22 3.57
CA GLY A 181 -30.65 6.09 4.41
C GLY A 181 -31.41 4.79 4.12
N GLN A 182 -32.13 4.75 2.99
CA GLN A 182 -32.89 3.61 2.50
C GLN A 182 -32.65 3.49 1.00
N ALA A 183 -32.47 2.26 0.51
CA ALA A 183 -32.39 1.99 -0.92
C ALA A 183 -33.73 2.33 -1.58
N HIS A 184 -33.73 3.00 -2.73
CA HIS A 184 -34.96 3.41 -3.40
C HIS A 184 -35.51 2.17 -4.14
N PRO A 185 -36.71 1.67 -3.80
CA PRO A 185 -37.19 0.38 -4.32
C PRO A 185 -37.41 0.40 -5.85
N ASP A 186 -37.85 1.52 -6.42
CA ASP A 186 -38.25 1.63 -7.84
C ASP A 186 -37.07 1.76 -8.82
N THR A 187 -35.97 2.44 -8.46
CA THR A 187 -34.81 2.61 -9.36
C THR A 187 -34.01 1.34 -9.52
N ARG A 188 -34.02 0.48 -8.51
CA ARG A 188 -33.40 -0.84 -8.62
C ARG A 188 -34.16 -1.69 -9.63
N GLU A 189 -35.50 -1.63 -9.67
CA GLU A 189 -36.31 -2.41 -10.60
C GLU A 189 -36.21 -1.88 -12.04
N GLU A 190 -36.18 -0.57 -12.28
CA GLU A 190 -36.02 0.00 -13.63
C GLU A 190 -34.60 -0.15 -14.20
N LEU A 191 -33.56 0.08 -13.39
CA LEU A 191 -32.17 -0.18 -13.81
C LEU A 191 -31.91 -1.67 -14.00
N GLN A 192 -32.58 -2.49 -13.19
CA GLN A 192 -32.55 -3.93 -13.32
C GLN A 192 -33.35 -4.40 -14.53
N LEU A 193 -34.48 -3.78 -14.89
CA LEU A 193 -35.23 -4.03 -16.12
C LEU A 193 -34.45 -3.61 -17.37
N ALA A 194 -33.79 -2.46 -17.38
CA ALA A 194 -32.94 -2.03 -18.51
C ALA A 194 -31.69 -2.92 -18.65
N ALA A 195 -31.06 -3.29 -17.53
CA ALA A 195 -29.97 -4.25 -17.51
C ALA A 195 -30.44 -5.68 -17.81
N GLU A 196 -31.67 -6.05 -17.47
CA GLU A 196 -32.32 -7.32 -17.77
C GLU A 196 -32.81 -7.37 -19.20
N GLU A 197 -33.16 -6.26 -19.85
CA GLU A 197 -33.50 -6.22 -21.27
C GLU A 197 -32.24 -6.42 -22.12
N LEU A 198 -31.12 -5.80 -21.72
CA LEU A 198 -29.77 -6.07 -22.25
C LEU A 198 -29.29 -7.50 -21.95
N LYS A 199 -29.69 -8.09 -20.82
CA LYS A 199 -29.38 -9.50 -20.46
C LYS A 199 -30.39 -10.51 -21.01
N SER A 200 -31.61 -10.13 -21.39
CA SER A 200 -32.70 -11.04 -21.80
C SER A 200 -32.48 -11.57 -23.22
N ARG A 201 -31.73 -10.83 -24.04
CA ARG A 201 -31.11 -11.37 -25.25
C ARG A 201 -30.05 -12.45 -24.97
N SER A 202 -29.66 -12.63 -23.71
CA SER A 202 -28.63 -13.55 -23.27
C SER A 202 -28.98 -14.16 -21.89
N LYS A 203 -29.99 -15.04 -21.85
CA LYS A 203 -30.01 -16.34 -21.12
C LYS A 203 -31.33 -16.65 -20.42
N THR A 204 -31.78 -17.88 -20.69
CA THR A 204 -32.63 -18.76 -19.89
C THR A 204 -32.10 -18.98 -18.46
N ALA A 205 -33.06 -19.05 -17.52
CA ALA A 205 -33.09 -19.55 -16.13
C ALA A 205 -31.78 -19.88 -15.36
N ARG A 206 -31.61 -19.29 -14.17
CA ARG A 206 -30.53 -19.56 -13.21
C ARG A 206 -30.89 -20.65 -12.18
N SER A 207 -30.04 -21.68 -12.13
CA SER A 207 -29.91 -22.70 -11.08
C SER A 207 -29.16 -22.17 -9.83
N PRO A 208 -28.99 -22.96 -8.74
CA PRO A 208 -28.28 -22.57 -7.51
C PRO A 208 -26.92 -21.95 -7.84
N VAL A 209 -26.40 -21.09 -6.98
CA VAL A 209 -25.05 -20.51 -7.13
C VAL A 209 -24.04 -21.66 -7.09
N LYS A 210 -23.83 -22.30 -8.24
CA LYS A 210 -22.68 -23.13 -8.53
C LYS A 210 -21.51 -22.22 -8.23
N ARG A 211 -20.70 -22.58 -7.22
CA ARG A 211 -19.31 -22.12 -7.07
C ARG A 211 -18.78 -22.10 -8.50
N THR A 212 -18.65 -20.91 -9.09
CA THR A 212 -18.18 -20.81 -10.47
C THR A 212 -16.80 -21.42 -10.40
N THR A 213 -16.65 -22.63 -10.92
CA THR A 213 -15.37 -23.31 -11.03
C THR A 213 -14.44 -22.27 -11.64
N ARG A 214 -13.47 -21.83 -10.85
CA ARG A 214 -12.50 -20.84 -11.32
C ARG A 214 -11.96 -21.44 -12.60
N LYS A 215 -12.15 -20.75 -13.72
CA LYS A 215 -11.64 -21.26 -14.99
C LYS A 215 -10.14 -21.55 -14.77
N PRO A 216 -9.68 -22.75 -15.18
CA PRO A 216 -8.26 -23.09 -15.24
C PRO A 216 -7.44 -21.89 -15.70
N TYR A 217 -6.35 -21.59 -15.01
CA TYR A 217 -5.43 -20.54 -15.44
C TYR A 217 -4.73 -20.96 -16.75
N GLU A 218 -5.21 -20.47 -17.88
CA GLU A 218 -4.52 -20.64 -19.16
C GLU A 218 -3.39 -19.60 -19.24
N ALA A 219 -2.15 -20.08 -19.31
CA ALA A 219 -0.99 -19.22 -19.49
C ALA A 219 -1.14 -18.49 -20.84
N PRO A 220 -1.12 -17.15 -20.86
CA PRO A 220 -1.12 -16.41 -22.10
C PRO A 220 0.20 -16.64 -22.86
N GLU A 221 0.19 -16.39 -24.17
CA GLU A 221 1.41 -16.29 -24.97
C GLU A 221 2.36 -15.23 -24.40
N PHE A 222 3.66 -15.40 -24.61
CA PHE A 222 4.69 -14.54 -24.03
C PHE A 222 4.52 -13.08 -24.48
N GLU A 223 4.20 -12.83 -25.74
CA GLU A 223 3.96 -11.51 -26.31
C GLU A 223 2.74 -10.84 -25.68
N ALA A 224 1.77 -11.61 -25.21
CA ALA A 224 0.57 -11.08 -24.57
C ALA A 224 0.84 -10.52 -23.16
N ILE A 225 2.01 -10.81 -22.57
CA ILE A 225 2.44 -10.29 -21.26
C ILE A 225 3.47 -9.16 -21.36
N LEU A 226 3.89 -8.74 -22.56
CA LEU A 226 4.83 -7.64 -22.76
C LEU A 226 4.12 -6.30 -22.99
N GLN A 227 4.70 -5.22 -22.47
CA GLN A 227 4.26 -3.85 -22.74
C GLN A 227 4.92 -3.34 -24.03
N GLY A 228 4.41 -3.77 -25.18
CA GLY A 228 4.95 -3.43 -26.50
C GLY A 228 5.93 -4.49 -27.00
N SER A 229 6.84 -4.11 -27.89
CA SER A 229 7.83 -5.02 -28.50
C SER A 229 9.18 -5.06 -27.76
N SER A 230 9.30 -4.34 -26.64
CA SER A 230 10.53 -4.31 -25.83
C SER A 230 10.50 -5.40 -24.77
N LEU A 231 11.65 -6.04 -24.55
CA LEU A 231 11.82 -6.99 -23.46
C LEU A 231 11.71 -6.30 -22.09
N PRO A 232 11.29 -7.04 -21.03
CA PRO A 232 11.20 -6.50 -19.69
C PRO A 232 12.55 -6.02 -19.13
N LEU A 233 12.56 -4.88 -18.44
CA LEU A 233 13.71 -4.22 -17.81
C LEU A 233 14.10 -4.88 -16.48
N ILE A 234 14.35 -6.20 -16.49
CA ILE A 234 14.65 -6.98 -15.28
C ILE A 234 15.90 -6.49 -14.53
N GLY A 235 16.84 -5.85 -15.23
CA GLY A 235 18.02 -5.21 -14.62
C GLY A 235 17.70 -4.23 -13.47
N LEU A 236 16.50 -3.61 -13.45
CA LEU A 236 16.06 -2.77 -12.34
C LEU A 236 15.97 -3.54 -11.01
N ALA A 237 15.44 -4.76 -11.05
CA ALA A 237 15.43 -5.65 -9.90
C ALA A 237 16.87 -6.10 -9.57
N GLY A 238 17.71 -6.27 -10.58
CA GLY A 238 19.12 -6.64 -10.45
C GLY A 238 19.90 -5.66 -9.59
N LEU A 239 19.70 -4.34 -9.75
CA LEU A 239 20.36 -3.33 -8.91
C LEU A 239 20.01 -3.48 -7.43
N ILE A 240 18.73 -3.71 -7.13
CA ILE A 240 18.22 -3.89 -5.76
C ILE A 240 18.78 -5.17 -5.15
N ILE A 241 18.72 -6.27 -5.91
CA ILE A 241 19.16 -7.59 -5.47
C ILE A 241 20.68 -7.62 -5.28
N ARG A 242 21.45 -7.02 -6.19
CA ARG A 242 22.91 -6.88 -6.07
C ARG A 242 23.27 -6.19 -4.76
N GLU A 243 22.67 -5.04 -4.49
CA GLU A 243 23.00 -4.28 -3.27
C GLU A 243 22.61 -5.04 -1.99
N ALA A 244 21.50 -5.78 -2.01
CA ALA A 244 21.09 -6.64 -0.90
C ALA A 244 22.06 -7.82 -0.68
N LEU A 245 22.51 -8.48 -1.77
CA LEU A 245 23.51 -9.55 -1.72
C LEU A 245 24.84 -9.04 -1.18
N SER A 246 25.35 -7.91 -1.70
CA SER A 246 26.59 -7.30 -1.23
C SER A 246 26.50 -6.98 0.26
N TRP A 247 25.38 -6.44 0.74
CA TRP A 247 25.21 -6.17 2.17
C TRP A 247 25.23 -7.44 3.02
N ARG A 248 24.49 -8.47 2.59
CA ARG A 248 24.36 -9.72 3.34
C ARG A 248 25.65 -10.55 3.36
N ARG A 249 26.53 -10.34 2.38
CA ARG A 249 27.86 -10.96 2.28
C ARG A 249 28.98 -10.13 2.91
N ASP A 250 28.64 -9.00 3.52
CA ASP A 250 29.61 -8.04 4.06
C ASP A 250 30.62 -7.54 3.00
N LEU A 251 30.16 -7.43 1.75
CA LEU A 251 30.93 -6.84 0.64
C LEU A 251 30.73 -5.31 0.61
N PRO A 252 31.70 -4.57 0.04
CA PRO A 252 31.55 -3.15 -0.24
C PRO A 252 30.26 -2.85 -1.03
N HIS A 253 29.70 -1.66 -0.83
CA HIS A 253 28.60 -1.19 -1.67
C HIS A 253 29.14 -0.79 -3.04
N GLN A 254 28.38 -1.07 -4.10
CA GLN A 254 28.73 -0.56 -5.44
C GLN A 254 28.22 0.88 -5.62
N ASP A 255 27.02 1.15 -5.09
CA ASP A 255 26.44 2.49 -5.11
C ASP A 255 25.97 2.87 -3.70
N ILE A 256 26.63 3.87 -3.12
CA ILE A 256 26.32 4.36 -1.77
C ILE A 256 24.87 4.83 -1.65
N ARG A 257 24.27 5.36 -2.72
CA ARG A 257 22.87 5.83 -2.73
C ARG A 257 21.91 4.66 -2.53
N LEU A 258 22.18 3.55 -3.23
CA LEU A 258 21.40 2.31 -3.10
C LEU A 258 21.59 1.68 -1.72
N ARG A 259 22.83 1.62 -1.21
CA ARG A 259 23.10 1.12 0.14
C ARG A 259 22.37 1.92 1.20
N ARG A 260 22.37 3.25 1.10
CA ARG A 260 21.67 4.12 2.05
C ARG A 260 20.17 3.87 2.01
N LEU A 261 19.57 3.73 0.83
CA LEU A 261 18.16 3.34 0.73
C LEU A 261 17.90 1.97 1.34
N LEU A 262 18.72 0.96 1.07
CA LEU A 262 18.58 -0.36 1.68
C LEU A 262 18.53 -0.27 3.22
N LEU A 263 19.34 0.61 3.80
CA LEU A 263 19.44 0.87 5.24
C LEU A 263 18.40 1.87 5.78
N GLY A 264 17.37 2.25 5.00
CA GLY A 264 16.36 3.20 5.46
C GLY A 264 16.81 4.66 5.45
N GLN A 265 18.01 4.98 4.98
CA GLN A 265 18.56 6.34 4.98
C GLN A 265 18.16 7.10 3.70
N PRO A 266 18.20 8.45 3.71
CA PRO A 266 18.06 9.24 2.48
C PRO A 266 19.19 8.92 1.49
N ALA A 267 18.87 8.84 0.20
CA ALA A 267 19.87 8.50 -0.82
C ALA A 267 20.98 9.56 -0.91
N ALA A 268 20.61 10.84 -0.94
CA ALA A 268 21.53 11.97 -0.92
C ALA A 268 21.89 12.38 0.53
N GLN A 269 23.15 12.75 0.80
CA GLN A 269 23.59 13.15 2.15
C GLN A 269 22.96 14.48 2.59
N SER A 270 22.69 15.36 1.64
CA SER A 270 22.08 16.68 1.85
C SER A 270 20.55 16.63 1.98
N SER A 271 19.93 15.46 1.82
CA SER A 271 18.48 15.37 1.89
C SER A 271 18.00 15.57 3.33
N ALA A 272 17.12 16.54 3.54
CA ALA A 272 16.45 16.78 4.82
C ALA A 272 15.37 15.73 5.13
N ASN A 273 15.22 14.70 4.30
CA ASN A 273 14.26 13.63 4.53
C ASN A 273 14.63 12.82 5.77
N MET A 274 13.62 12.50 6.58
CA MET A 274 13.81 11.70 7.80
C MET A 274 14.25 10.27 7.45
N GLU A 275 14.99 9.65 8.38
CA GLU A 275 15.25 8.22 8.36
C GLU A 275 13.94 7.43 8.25
N ARG A 276 14.00 6.40 7.42
CA ARG A 276 12.89 5.51 7.07
C ARG A 276 13.14 4.16 7.71
N ASN A 277 12.08 3.38 7.89
CA ASN A 277 12.21 2.01 8.37
C ASN A 277 12.95 1.15 7.32
N PRO A 278 14.09 0.52 7.64
CA PRO A 278 14.83 -0.33 6.69
C PRO A 278 13.98 -1.47 6.10
N ASP A 279 13.06 -2.04 6.88
CA ASP A 279 12.15 -3.11 6.42
C ASP A 279 11.26 -2.64 5.26
N HIS A 280 11.06 -1.32 5.11
CA HIS A 280 10.31 -0.75 4.00
C HIS A 280 11.11 -0.75 2.70
N LEU A 281 12.42 -0.92 2.74
CA LEU A 281 13.30 -0.82 1.57
C LEU A 281 14.10 -2.09 1.29
N ASN A 282 14.38 -2.89 2.31
CA ASN A 282 15.03 -4.19 2.18
C ASN A 282 14.14 -5.21 1.44
N PRO A 283 14.62 -5.84 0.35
CA PRO A 283 13.88 -6.88 -0.37
C PRO A 283 13.85 -8.23 0.36
N CYS A 284 14.82 -8.49 1.24
CA CYS A 284 15.01 -9.78 1.92
C CYS A 284 14.09 -9.93 3.13
N ARG A 285 12.79 -10.10 2.86
CA ARG A 285 11.73 -10.04 3.87
C ARG A 285 11.90 -11.00 5.05
N GLU A 286 12.41 -12.20 4.80
CA GLU A 286 12.66 -13.19 5.86
C GLU A 286 13.67 -12.67 6.90
N PHE A 287 14.63 -11.86 6.45
CA PHE A 287 15.72 -11.30 7.26
C PHE A 287 15.46 -9.83 7.61
N ASN A 288 14.23 -9.36 7.49
CA ASN A 288 13.85 -8.04 7.98
C ASN A 288 13.83 -8.03 9.50
N ARG A 289 14.09 -6.86 10.09
CA ARG A 289 14.15 -6.69 11.55
C ARG A 289 12.85 -7.13 12.22
N TYR A 290 11.70 -6.84 11.61
CA TYR A 290 10.40 -7.32 12.10
C TYR A 290 10.33 -8.85 12.23
N THR A 291 10.79 -9.58 11.21
CA THR A 291 10.72 -11.05 11.17
C THR A 291 11.69 -11.67 12.17
N GLU A 292 12.90 -11.12 12.30
CA GLU A 292 13.87 -11.53 13.31
C GLU A 292 13.33 -11.36 14.73
N LEU A 293 12.74 -10.20 15.02
CA LEU A 293 12.12 -9.92 16.32
C LEU A 293 10.93 -10.87 16.58
N PHE A 294 10.13 -11.17 15.56
CA PHE A 294 9.04 -12.14 15.69
C PHE A 294 9.58 -13.51 16.07
N LYS A 295 10.58 -14.04 15.35
CA LYS A 295 11.21 -15.34 15.65
C LYS A 295 11.80 -15.37 17.07
N ALA A 296 12.37 -14.26 17.54
CA ALA A 296 12.95 -14.16 18.87
C ALA A 296 11.92 -14.11 20.02
N HIS A 297 10.73 -13.54 19.78
CA HIS A 297 9.73 -13.30 20.82
C HIS A 297 8.47 -14.17 20.73
N CYS A 298 8.27 -14.86 19.60
CA CYS A 298 7.19 -15.80 19.33
C CYS A 298 7.80 -17.13 18.86
N PRO A 299 8.36 -17.93 19.79
CA PRO A 299 9.12 -19.12 19.42
C PRO A 299 8.21 -20.18 18.79
N PRO A 300 8.69 -20.95 17.79
CA PRO A 300 7.86 -21.87 17.01
C PRO A 300 7.09 -22.90 17.85
N GLU A 301 7.69 -23.44 18.91
CA GLU A 301 7.06 -24.40 19.82
C GLU A 301 5.85 -23.84 20.58
N LYS A 302 5.78 -22.51 20.74
CA LYS A 302 4.60 -21.86 21.34
C LYS A 302 3.55 -21.50 20.30
N LEU A 303 3.97 -21.23 19.07
CA LEU A 303 3.07 -20.90 17.95
C LEU A 303 2.15 -22.06 17.57
N THR A 304 2.55 -23.30 17.84
CA THR A 304 1.71 -24.49 17.62
C THR A 304 0.72 -24.75 18.76
N GLY A 305 0.77 -23.98 19.85
CA GLY A 305 -0.15 -24.09 20.99
C GLY A 305 -1.43 -23.26 20.85
N PRO A 306 -2.35 -23.31 21.84
CA PRO A 306 -3.67 -22.67 21.76
C PRO A 306 -3.58 -21.15 21.57
N LYS A 307 -2.59 -20.52 22.21
CA LYS A 307 -2.38 -19.06 22.16
C LYS A 307 -1.51 -18.61 20.98
N GLY A 308 -1.11 -19.52 20.09
CA GLY A 308 -0.20 -19.26 18.98
C GLY A 308 -0.72 -18.20 18.01
N LEU A 309 -1.92 -18.42 17.50
CA LEU A 309 -2.55 -17.48 16.58
C LEU A 309 -2.89 -16.16 17.27
N ALA A 310 -3.42 -16.19 18.50
CA ALA A 310 -3.76 -15.00 19.28
C ALA A 310 -2.56 -14.05 19.46
N ASN A 311 -1.41 -14.59 19.89
CA ASN A 311 -0.17 -13.82 20.04
C ASN A 311 0.37 -13.32 18.69
N THR A 312 0.24 -14.12 17.62
CA THR A 312 0.65 -13.70 16.28
C THR A 312 -0.20 -12.54 15.77
N LEU A 313 -1.52 -12.57 15.96
CA LEU A 313 -2.43 -11.48 15.60
C LEU A 313 -2.10 -10.21 16.41
N ALA A 314 -1.87 -10.34 17.71
CA ALA A 314 -1.50 -9.22 18.57
C ALA A 314 -0.14 -8.60 18.18
N TRP A 315 0.81 -9.41 17.70
CA TRP A 315 2.14 -8.96 17.29
C TRP A 315 2.09 -7.91 16.17
N PHE A 316 1.15 -8.02 15.24
CA PHE A 316 0.95 -7.03 14.18
C PHE A 316 0.52 -5.65 14.71
N GLY A 317 0.09 -5.56 15.98
CA GLY A 317 -0.18 -4.30 16.66
C GLY A 317 1.07 -3.56 17.17
N THR A 318 2.26 -4.18 17.13
CA THR A 318 3.51 -3.58 17.64
C THR A 318 4.16 -2.59 16.68
N GLY A 319 3.69 -2.51 15.43
CA GLY A 319 4.33 -1.76 14.34
C GLY A 319 5.15 -2.67 13.43
N GLN A 320 6.16 -2.11 12.76
CA GLN A 320 7.10 -2.84 11.91
C GLN A 320 8.53 -2.41 12.20
N GLY A 321 9.51 -3.30 12.02
CA GLY A 321 10.94 -3.03 12.15
C GLY A 321 11.29 -2.26 13.41
N VAL A 322 11.84 -1.05 13.25
CA VAL A 322 12.20 -0.14 14.35
C VAL A 322 11.02 0.18 15.28
N GLY A 323 9.78 0.24 14.76
CA GLY A 323 8.59 0.46 15.58
C GLY A 323 8.36 -0.71 16.55
N THR A 324 8.43 -1.94 16.05
CA THR A 324 8.33 -3.14 16.90
C THR A 324 9.46 -3.20 17.93
N GLU A 325 10.68 -2.86 17.55
CA GLU A 325 11.81 -2.77 18.48
C GLU A 325 11.58 -1.74 19.59
N GLN A 326 11.08 -0.55 19.23
CA GLN A 326 10.71 0.48 20.20
C GLN A 326 9.60 0.01 21.14
N PHE A 327 8.59 -0.68 20.61
CA PHE A 327 7.53 -1.30 21.42
C PHE A 327 8.12 -2.29 22.42
N LEU A 328 8.95 -3.24 21.97
CA LEU A 328 9.58 -4.24 22.83
C LEU A 328 10.51 -3.62 23.87
N ASN A 329 11.19 -2.53 23.54
CA ASN A 329 12.00 -1.78 24.49
C ASN A 329 11.17 -1.15 25.62
N THR A 330 9.86 -0.94 25.42
CA THR A 330 8.96 -0.56 26.51
C THR A 330 8.62 -1.72 27.44
N LEU A 331 8.99 -2.97 27.11
CA LEU A 331 8.63 -4.19 27.83
C LEU A 331 9.79 -4.88 28.55
N HIS A 332 10.99 -4.28 28.59
CA HIS A 332 12.21 -4.88 29.18
C HIS A 332 12.05 -5.39 30.63
N THR A 333 11.00 -4.98 31.35
CA THR A 333 10.71 -5.41 32.72
C THR A 333 9.67 -6.53 32.84
N SER A 334 9.01 -6.96 31.75
CA SER A 334 7.75 -7.75 31.81
C SER A 334 7.80 -9.16 31.18
N GLY A 335 8.98 -9.77 31.08
CA GLY A 335 9.11 -11.19 30.66
C GLY A 335 8.87 -11.44 29.16
N GLY A 336 9.11 -10.45 28.31
CA GLY A 336 8.95 -10.57 26.85
C GLY A 336 7.52 -10.31 26.35
N PHE A 337 7.32 -10.46 25.04
CA PHE A 337 6.06 -10.16 24.35
C PHE A 337 4.94 -11.17 24.63
N TRP A 338 5.29 -12.46 24.71
CA TRP A 338 4.32 -13.56 24.77
C TRP A 338 3.42 -13.48 26.00
N LYS A 339 2.11 -13.72 25.82
CA LYS A 339 1.13 -13.82 26.92
C LYS A 339 0.19 -15.00 26.74
N ASP A 340 -0.05 -15.70 27.83
CA ASP A 340 -0.99 -16.83 27.85
C ASP A 340 -2.44 -16.38 28.12
N GLU A 341 -2.62 -15.15 28.59
CA GLU A 341 -3.93 -14.59 28.94
C GLU A 341 -4.16 -13.20 28.32
N LEU A 342 -5.42 -12.92 27.98
CA LEU A 342 -5.88 -11.65 27.43
C LEU A 342 -5.48 -10.45 28.32
N VAL A 343 -5.67 -10.59 29.64
CA VAL A 343 -5.34 -9.54 30.62
C VAL A 343 -3.85 -9.16 30.54
N GLY A 344 -2.97 -10.15 30.37
CA GLY A 344 -1.54 -9.91 30.19
C GLY A 344 -1.23 -9.13 28.91
N MET A 345 -1.92 -9.44 27.81
CA MET A 345 -1.74 -8.74 26.53
C MET A 345 -2.25 -7.28 26.60
N ILE A 346 -3.40 -7.06 27.23
CA ILE A 346 -3.96 -5.73 27.46
C ILE A 346 -3.01 -4.89 28.30
N GLN A 347 -2.53 -5.43 29.42
CA GLN A 347 -1.59 -4.74 30.30
C GLN A 347 -0.31 -4.34 29.55
N GLN A 348 0.21 -5.23 28.70
CA GLN A 348 1.40 -4.98 27.90
C GLN A 348 1.23 -3.77 26.96
N PHE A 349 0.13 -3.73 26.21
CA PHE A 349 -0.16 -2.62 25.29
C PHE A 349 -0.55 -1.32 26.03
N ALA A 350 -1.23 -1.42 27.17
CA ALA A 350 -1.53 -0.28 28.03
C ALA A 350 -0.23 0.35 28.53
N THR A 351 0.69 -0.43 29.09
CA THR A 351 2.00 0.04 29.55
C THR A 351 2.82 0.68 28.42
N ALA A 352 2.83 0.07 27.23
CA ALA A 352 3.50 0.65 26.06
C ALA A 352 2.87 1.99 25.63
N SER A 353 1.54 2.14 25.74
CA SER A 353 0.83 3.40 25.42
C SER A 353 1.09 4.48 26.48
N GLU A 354 1.11 4.13 27.76
CA GLU A 354 1.40 5.06 28.87
C GLU A 354 2.83 5.60 28.79
N ARG A 355 3.83 4.72 28.60
CA ARG A 355 5.24 5.13 28.47
C ARG A 355 5.48 6.04 27.26
N ARG A 356 4.67 5.90 26.20
CA ARG A 356 4.68 6.81 25.06
C ARG A 356 4.23 8.22 25.44
N HIS A 357 3.20 8.37 26.27
CA HIS A 357 2.76 9.69 26.72
C HIS A 357 3.81 10.44 27.55
N MET A 358 4.72 9.71 28.19
CA MET A 358 5.79 10.29 29.02
C MET A 358 7.06 10.67 28.23
N ARG A 359 7.26 10.15 27.02
CA ARG A 359 8.49 10.38 26.23
C ARG A 359 8.18 11.15 24.94
N THR A 360 9.10 12.02 24.52
CA THR A 360 9.17 12.58 23.16
C THR A 360 9.57 11.53 22.10
N ALA A 361 9.42 10.24 22.42
CA ALA A 361 9.84 9.15 21.56
C ALA A 361 8.99 9.11 20.28
N PRO A 362 9.58 8.73 19.13
CA PRO A 362 8.83 8.51 17.90
C PRO A 362 7.66 7.54 18.14
N PRO A 363 6.53 7.71 17.44
CA PRO A 363 5.45 6.75 17.52
C PRO A 363 5.92 5.41 16.95
N TYR A 364 5.97 4.36 17.79
CA TYR A 364 6.11 2.98 17.30
C TYR A 364 4.88 2.54 16.51
N ASP A 365 3.75 3.21 16.74
CA ASP A 365 2.48 2.96 16.08
C ASP A 365 2.39 3.71 14.74
N ASN A 366 2.51 2.94 13.65
CA ASN A 366 2.23 3.41 12.31
C ASN A 366 1.11 2.53 11.72
N PRO A 367 -0.16 2.97 11.76
CA PRO A 367 -1.28 2.18 11.23
C PRO A 367 -1.19 1.96 9.71
N ARG A 368 -0.32 2.68 9.01
CA ARG A 368 -0.06 2.53 7.57
C ARG A 368 1.12 1.61 7.26
N ALA A 369 1.77 1.03 8.27
CA ALA A 369 2.87 0.08 8.05
C ALA A 369 2.39 -1.15 7.25
N TRP A 370 1.12 -1.52 7.41
CA TRP A 370 0.50 -2.71 6.83
C TRP A 370 -0.25 -2.46 5.50
N GLY A 371 -0.13 -1.26 4.91
CA GLY A 371 -0.78 -0.92 3.64
C GLY A 371 -1.13 0.56 3.48
N ASN A 372 -1.67 0.92 2.31
CA ASN A 372 -2.02 2.30 1.99
C ASN A 372 -3.24 2.82 2.78
N GLN A 373 -4.15 1.92 3.19
CA GLN A 373 -5.24 2.26 4.09
C GLN A 373 -4.77 2.10 5.54
N PRO A 374 -4.93 3.13 6.39
CA PRO A 374 -4.57 3.00 7.80
C PRO A 374 -5.41 1.89 8.42
N ASN A 375 -4.74 0.85 8.92
CA ASN A 375 -5.38 -0.19 9.70
C ASN A 375 -5.47 0.29 11.15
N ASP A 376 -6.36 1.26 11.37
CA ASP A 376 -6.56 1.90 12.67
C ASP A 376 -6.98 0.88 13.75
N THR A 377 -7.48 -0.31 13.37
CA THR A 377 -7.79 -1.38 14.34
C THR A 377 -6.56 -2.10 14.88
N LEU A 378 -5.43 -2.09 14.16
CA LEU A 378 -4.15 -2.63 14.66
C LEU A 378 -3.33 -1.63 15.47
N ALA A 379 -3.66 -0.34 15.37
CA ALA A 379 -2.96 0.71 16.09
C ALA A 379 -2.89 0.42 17.60
N ALA A 380 -1.84 0.91 18.26
CA ALA A 380 -1.69 0.85 19.71
C ALA A 380 -2.85 1.57 20.41
N GLN A 381 -3.36 2.62 19.78
CA GLN A 381 -4.63 3.26 20.13
C GLN A 381 -5.67 2.92 19.07
N PRO A 382 -6.33 1.76 19.19
CA PRO A 382 -7.18 1.25 18.12
C PRO A 382 -8.38 2.16 17.91
N ALA A 383 -8.77 2.35 16.65
CA ALA A 383 -9.92 3.13 16.29
C ALA A 383 -10.71 2.47 15.17
N LYS A 384 -12.04 2.63 15.20
CA LYS A 384 -12.96 2.14 14.18
C LYS A 384 -13.62 3.31 13.46
N ARG A 385 -13.66 3.25 12.14
CA ARG A 385 -14.49 4.16 11.34
C ARG A 385 -15.92 3.64 11.35
N VAL A 386 -16.82 4.41 11.97
CA VAL A 386 -18.23 4.01 12.13
C VAL A 386 -19.04 4.29 10.87
N SER A 387 -18.71 5.34 10.13
CA SER A 387 -19.30 5.66 8.82
C SER A 387 -18.48 6.73 8.10
N ALA A 388 -18.67 6.88 6.78
CA ALA A 388 -18.08 8.00 6.04
C ALA A 388 -18.61 9.37 6.53
N ALA A 389 -19.81 9.39 7.11
CA ALA A 389 -20.49 10.58 7.60
C ALA A 389 -19.98 11.08 8.97
N LYS A 390 -19.34 10.22 9.78
CA LYS A 390 -18.73 10.63 11.05
C LYS A 390 -17.23 10.87 10.83
N PRO A 391 -16.77 12.14 10.81
CA PRO A 391 -15.38 12.45 10.48
C PRO A 391 -14.39 12.02 11.57
N LYS A 392 -14.85 11.76 12.80
CA LYS A 392 -13.99 11.29 13.90
C LYS A 392 -14.11 9.77 14.07
N PRO A 393 -13.00 9.02 13.99
CA PRO A 393 -13.02 7.59 14.30
C PRO A 393 -13.36 7.39 15.78
N GLU A 394 -14.14 6.34 16.06
CA GLU A 394 -14.47 5.92 17.42
C GLU A 394 -13.28 5.14 17.99
N ARG A 395 -12.82 5.49 19.20
CA ARG A 395 -11.72 4.77 19.84
C ARG A 395 -12.25 3.45 20.39
N LEU A 396 -11.54 2.38 20.09
CA LEU A 396 -11.77 1.08 20.70
C LEU A 396 -10.95 0.96 21.99
N THR A 397 -11.48 0.24 22.94
CA THR A 397 -10.72 -0.25 24.09
C THR A 397 -9.75 -1.35 23.66
N LEU A 398 -8.73 -1.62 24.48
CA LEU A 398 -7.82 -2.75 24.24
C LEU A 398 -8.54 -4.10 24.39
N GLU A 399 -9.56 -4.17 25.25
CA GLU A 399 -10.44 -5.35 25.37
C GLU A 399 -11.21 -5.60 24.07
N GLU A 400 -11.84 -4.57 23.48
CA GLU A 400 -12.54 -4.71 22.19
C GLU A 400 -11.60 -5.09 21.04
N LYS A 401 -10.32 -4.69 21.12
CA LYS A 401 -9.29 -5.06 20.14
C LYS A 401 -8.85 -6.52 20.30
N PHE A 402 -8.44 -6.91 21.50
CA PHE A 402 -7.76 -8.19 21.74
C PHE A 402 -8.70 -9.31 22.16
N GLY A 403 -9.85 -9.01 22.77
CA GLY A 403 -10.84 -10.00 23.20
C GLY A 403 -11.23 -10.98 22.08
N PRO A 404 -11.57 -10.51 20.88
CA PRO A 404 -11.86 -11.40 19.75
C PRO A 404 -10.66 -12.25 19.29
N MET A 405 -9.42 -11.84 19.57
CA MET A 405 -8.21 -12.59 19.17
C MET A 405 -7.86 -13.71 20.15
N PHE A 406 -8.25 -13.57 21.41
CA PHE A 406 -8.03 -14.53 22.51
C PHE A 406 -9.31 -15.31 22.85
N SER A 407 -10.26 -15.38 21.93
CA SER A 407 -11.50 -16.13 22.16
C SER A 407 -11.25 -17.63 22.00
N PRO A 408 -11.95 -18.49 22.76
CA PRO A 408 -11.84 -19.94 22.61
C PRO A 408 -12.07 -20.41 21.16
N GLU A 409 -12.96 -19.75 20.41
CA GLU A 409 -13.25 -20.09 19.02
C GLU A 409 -12.04 -19.91 18.10
N VAL A 410 -11.23 -18.87 18.32
CA VAL A 410 -9.99 -18.65 17.54
C VAL A 410 -8.94 -19.70 17.90
N GLU A 411 -8.85 -20.08 19.17
CA GLU A 411 -7.89 -21.10 19.65
C GLU A 411 -8.25 -22.48 19.11
N ASP A 412 -9.52 -22.86 19.19
CA ASP A 412 -10.03 -24.13 18.69
C ASP A 412 -9.85 -24.22 17.16
N ALA A 413 -10.21 -23.16 16.43
CA ALA A 413 -10.01 -23.11 14.98
C ALA A 413 -8.52 -23.21 14.60
N TRP A 414 -7.63 -22.62 15.40
CA TRP A 414 -6.19 -22.70 15.17
C TRP A 414 -5.66 -24.12 15.41
N LEU A 415 -5.99 -24.75 16.54
CA LEU A 415 -5.55 -26.10 16.85
C LEU A 415 -6.11 -27.12 15.86
N GLN A 416 -7.37 -26.96 15.45
CA GLN A 416 -7.96 -27.80 14.42
C GLN A 416 -7.21 -27.68 13.09
N HIS A 417 -6.88 -26.45 12.68
CA HIS A 417 -6.14 -26.19 11.44
C HIS A 417 -4.71 -26.75 11.47
N LEU A 418 -4.05 -26.71 12.62
CA LEU A 418 -2.73 -27.31 12.81
C LEU A 418 -2.76 -28.84 12.76
N GLY A 419 -3.88 -29.46 13.11
CA GLY A 419 -4.04 -30.91 13.11
C GLY A 419 -2.93 -31.61 13.92
N PRO A 420 -2.16 -32.56 13.34
CA PRO A 420 -1.07 -33.26 14.03
C PRO A 420 0.06 -32.36 14.55
N LEU A 421 0.18 -31.13 14.05
CA LEU A 421 1.20 -30.17 14.48
C LEU A 421 0.83 -29.48 15.80
N ALA A 422 -0.45 -29.54 16.22
CA ALA A 422 -0.93 -28.87 17.42
C ALA A 422 -0.17 -29.32 18.68
N ASN A 423 0.35 -28.34 19.43
CA ASN A 423 1.18 -28.53 20.63
C ASN A 423 2.47 -29.35 20.41
N GLN A 424 2.94 -29.44 19.16
CA GLN A 424 4.20 -30.11 18.82
C GLN A 424 5.27 -29.08 18.47
N ASP A 425 6.54 -29.46 18.63
CA ASP A 425 7.63 -28.68 18.09
C ASP A 425 7.63 -28.80 16.55
N PRO A 426 7.53 -27.69 15.79
CA PRO A 426 7.56 -27.73 14.34
C PRO A 426 8.96 -28.01 13.77
N ARG A 427 10.02 -27.90 14.59
CA ARG A 427 11.39 -28.15 14.14
C ARG A 427 11.56 -29.61 13.72
N GLY A 428 12.05 -29.82 12.50
CA GLY A 428 12.30 -31.15 11.95
C GLY A 428 11.07 -31.82 11.31
N ARG A 429 9.92 -31.13 11.26
CA ARG A 429 8.77 -31.58 10.46
C ARG A 429 9.05 -31.44 8.97
N SER A 430 8.52 -32.38 8.18
CA SER A 430 8.53 -32.25 6.73
C SER A 430 7.60 -31.10 6.32
N PRO A 431 7.90 -30.33 5.25
CA PRO A 431 6.97 -29.34 4.71
C PRO A 431 5.57 -29.91 4.44
N ALA A 432 5.47 -31.18 4.01
CA ALA A 432 4.20 -31.85 3.76
C ALA A 432 3.32 -32.03 5.01
N ASP A 433 3.91 -32.01 6.21
CA ASP A 433 3.18 -32.11 7.48
C ASP A 433 2.62 -30.76 7.96
N LEU A 434 3.00 -29.65 7.30
CA LEU A 434 2.58 -28.30 7.67
C LEU A 434 1.30 -27.91 6.93
N PRO A 435 0.40 -27.12 7.53
CA PRO A 435 -0.72 -26.56 6.80
C PRO A 435 -0.28 -25.72 5.60
N SER A 436 -1.02 -25.80 4.50
CA SER A 436 -0.71 -25.02 3.31
C SER A 436 -0.87 -23.52 3.57
N TRP A 437 -0.11 -22.72 2.82
CA TRP A 437 -0.19 -21.27 2.89
C TRP A 437 -1.61 -20.75 2.57
N THR A 438 -2.23 -21.30 1.53
CA THR A 438 -3.57 -20.90 1.08
C THR A 438 -4.64 -21.26 2.12
N ALA A 439 -4.60 -22.48 2.67
CA ALA A 439 -5.54 -22.89 3.72
C ALA A 439 -5.43 -21.99 4.95
N THR A 440 -4.19 -21.68 5.36
CA THR A 440 -3.96 -20.76 6.48
C THR A 440 -4.50 -19.36 6.18
N LEU A 441 -4.30 -18.84 4.96
CA LEU A 441 -4.86 -17.54 4.58
C LEU A 441 -6.39 -17.52 4.64
N GLU A 442 -7.05 -18.60 4.23
CA GLU A 442 -8.52 -18.72 4.32
C GLU A 442 -9.01 -18.84 5.77
N LEU A 443 -8.29 -19.55 6.64
CA LEU A 443 -8.56 -19.54 8.09
C LEU A 443 -8.49 -18.11 8.66
N ILE A 444 -7.41 -17.38 8.36
CA ILE A 444 -7.20 -16.02 8.88
C ILE A 444 -8.32 -15.06 8.43
N LYS A 445 -8.89 -15.28 7.25
CA LYS A 445 -10.07 -14.54 6.80
C LYS A 445 -11.35 -15.01 7.49
N SER A 446 -11.50 -16.32 7.73
CA SER A 446 -12.72 -16.91 8.29
C SER A 446 -12.94 -16.56 9.76
N ILE A 447 -11.86 -16.39 10.56
CA ILE A 447 -11.94 -15.88 11.95
C ILE A 447 -12.51 -14.45 12.04
N ASN A 448 -12.61 -13.74 10.91
CA ASN A 448 -13.36 -12.50 10.78
C ASN A 448 -12.88 -11.36 11.71
N ILE A 449 -11.60 -11.33 12.05
CA ILE A 449 -10.97 -10.22 12.78
C ILE A 449 -10.81 -9.03 11.82
N PRO A 450 -11.38 -7.83 12.11
CA PRO A 450 -11.46 -6.71 11.16
C PRO A 450 -10.17 -6.37 10.42
N ALA A 451 -9.04 -6.35 11.13
CA ALA A 451 -7.73 -6.06 10.57
C ALA A 451 -7.22 -7.08 9.53
N PHE A 452 -7.73 -8.30 9.55
CA PHE A 452 -7.22 -9.45 8.80
C PHE A 452 -8.22 -10.03 7.81
N LYS A 453 -9.42 -9.43 7.67
CA LYS A 453 -10.45 -9.90 6.72
C LYS A 453 -10.01 -9.83 5.26
N THR A 454 -9.16 -8.85 4.91
CA THR A 454 -8.81 -8.56 3.52
C THR A 454 -7.40 -8.02 3.39
N GLY A 455 -6.83 -8.20 2.20
CA GLY A 455 -5.67 -7.44 1.74
C GLY A 455 -4.34 -7.87 2.35
N LEU A 456 -3.43 -6.90 2.44
CA LEU A 456 -2.01 -7.12 2.68
C LEU A 456 -1.72 -7.68 4.08
N THR A 457 -2.39 -7.20 5.13
CA THR A 457 -2.11 -7.62 6.52
C THR A 457 -2.24 -9.13 6.72
N ALA A 458 -3.30 -9.75 6.19
CA ALA A 458 -3.52 -11.20 6.29
C ALA A 458 -2.41 -11.99 5.60
N MET A 459 -2.08 -11.62 4.36
CA MET A 459 -0.98 -12.23 3.61
C MET A 459 0.36 -12.13 4.38
N GLN A 460 0.62 -10.98 4.98
CA GLN A 460 1.86 -10.75 5.71
C GLN A 460 1.94 -11.59 7.00
N LEU A 461 0.80 -11.80 7.68
CA LEU A 461 0.72 -12.72 8.82
C LEU A 461 1.05 -14.15 8.41
N VAL A 462 0.44 -14.64 7.32
CA VAL A 462 0.71 -16.01 6.85
C VAL A 462 2.16 -16.17 6.40
N ASN A 463 2.75 -15.17 5.74
CA ASN A 463 4.18 -15.17 5.42
C ASN A 463 5.05 -15.22 6.68
N THR A 464 4.69 -14.48 7.73
CA THR A 464 5.40 -14.53 9.01
C THR A 464 5.33 -15.92 9.65
N LEU A 465 4.18 -16.60 9.60
CA LEU A 465 4.05 -17.99 10.05
C LEU A 465 4.88 -18.96 9.19
N ALA A 466 4.93 -18.75 7.87
CA ALA A 466 5.74 -19.55 6.97
C ALA A 466 7.25 -19.38 7.24
N PHE A 467 7.72 -18.15 7.47
CA PHE A 467 9.10 -17.88 7.88
C PHE A 467 9.47 -18.52 9.22
N SER A 468 8.49 -18.75 10.10
CA SER A 468 8.67 -19.43 11.39
C SER A 468 8.50 -20.95 11.31
N GLY A 469 8.31 -21.53 10.11
CA GLY A 469 8.18 -22.98 9.92
C GLY A 469 6.87 -23.57 10.45
N ILE A 470 5.82 -22.74 10.61
CA ILE A 470 4.50 -23.19 11.07
C ILE A 470 3.58 -23.55 9.90
N VAL A 471 3.82 -22.92 8.75
CA VAL A 471 3.01 -23.00 7.54
C VAL A 471 3.94 -23.24 6.37
N GLN A 472 3.48 -23.95 5.35
CA GLN A 472 4.25 -24.10 4.12
C GLN A 472 4.54 -22.74 3.47
N MET A 473 5.67 -22.62 2.79
CA MET A 473 5.89 -21.48 1.90
C MET A 473 4.84 -21.50 0.78
N PRO A 474 4.34 -20.33 0.33
CA PRO A 474 3.42 -20.30 -0.80
C PRO A 474 4.16 -20.74 -2.05
N THR A 475 3.47 -21.46 -2.94
CA THR A 475 3.93 -21.69 -4.31
C THR A 475 3.94 -20.36 -5.09
N ALA A 476 4.68 -20.32 -6.20
CA ALA A 476 4.69 -19.16 -7.10
C ALA A 476 3.27 -18.84 -7.59
N MET A 477 2.49 -19.87 -7.93
CA MET A 477 1.10 -19.74 -8.36
C MET A 477 0.17 -19.20 -7.26
N ALA A 478 0.31 -19.68 -6.01
CA ALA A 478 -0.48 -19.18 -4.88
C ALA A 478 -0.24 -17.68 -4.65
N MET A 479 1.03 -17.25 -4.69
CA MET A 479 1.39 -15.84 -4.60
C MET A 479 0.91 -15.03 -5.81
N ALA A 480 1.05 -15.56 -7.03
CA ALA A 480 0.57 -14.93 -8.27
C ALA A 480 -0.96 -14.70 -8.25
N ASN A 481 -1.72 -15.70 -7.80
CA ASN A 481 -3.16 -15.60 -7.60
C ASN A 481 -3.52 -14.49 -6.61
N TRP A 482 -2.81 -14.42 -5.49
CA TRP A 482 -3.02 -13.38 -4.50
C TRP A 482 -2.73 -11.98 -5.05
N ILE A 483 -1.63 -11.79 -5.79
CA ILE A 483 -1.28 -10.51 -6.41
C ILE A 483 -2.34 -10.10 -7.46
N ALA A 484 -2.81 -11.04 -8.27
CA ALA A 484 -3.85 -10.80 -9.28
C ALA A 484 -5.21 -10.41 -8.67
N ASP A 485 -5.51 -10.91 -7.46
CA ASP A 485 -6.69 -10.52 -6.69
C ASP A 485 -6.51 -9.18 -5.94
N ASN A 486 -5.28 -8.66 -5.83
CA ASN A 486 -4.93 -7.44 -5.10
C ASN A 486 -4.15 -6.42 -5.96
N GLN A 487 -4.69 -6.10 -7.14
CA GLN A 487 -3.98 -5.34 -8.19
C GLN A 487 -3.54 -3.91 -7.79
N GLY A 488 -4.16 -3.33 -6.77
CA GLY A 488 -3.83 -1.98 -6.28
C GLY A 488 -2.57 -1.92 -5.39
N LEU A 489 -1.85 -3.03 -5.21
CA LEU A 489 -0.65 -3.12 -4.38
C LEU A 489 0.65 -2.98 -5.20
N GLY A 490 1.77 -2.80 -4.48
CA GLY A 490 3.05 -2.41 -5.08
C GLY A 490 3.64 -3.43 -6.07
N ALA A 491 3.34 -4.72 -5.93
CA ALA A 491 3.91 -5.75 -6.79
C ALA A 491 3.48 -5.60 -8.26
N VAL A 492 2.22 -5.23 -8.51
CA VAL A 492 1.72 -4.96 -9.88
C VAL A 492 2.39 -3.73 -10.48
N ALA A 493 2.56 -2.66 -9.69
CA ALA A 493 3.30 -1.48 -10.12
C ALA A 493 4.79 -1.82 -10.42
N GLY A 494 5.39 -2.73 -9.66
CA GLY A 494 6.71 -3.27 -9.94
C GLY A 494 6.77 -4.01 -11.28
N LEU A 495 5.83 -4.92 -11.55
CA LEU A 495 5.74 -5.62 -12.83
C LEU A 495 5.57 -4.65 -14.02
N GLN A 496 4.75 -3.61 -13.86
CA GLN A 496 4.58 -2.57 -14.89
C GLN A 496 5.87 -1.79 -15.13
N LEU A 497 6.60 -1.41 -14.09
CA LEU A 497 7.89 -0.72 -14.23
C LEU A 497 8.97 -1.61 -14.86
N LEU A 498 8.88 -2.92 -14.69
CA LEU A 498 9.69 -3.88 -15.41
C LEU A 498 9.26 -4.06 -16.88
N GLY A 499 8.16 -3.46 -17.35
CA GLY A 499 7.71 -3.57 -18.73
C GLY A 499 6.75 -4.74 -19.00
N PHE A 500 6.20 -5.37 -17.96
CA PHE A 500 5.14 -6.38 -18.13
C PHE A 500 3.77 -5.71 -18.26
N LYS A 501 2.96 -6.24 -19.18
CA LYS A 501 1.54 -5.92 -19.29
C LYS A 501 0.77 -6.60 -18.16
N THR A 502 -0.04 -5.84 -17.44
CA THR A 502 -0.79 -6.32 -16.27
C THR A 502 -2.27 -5.94 -16.32
N THR A 503 -2.83 -5.82 -17.54
CA THR A 503 -4.22 -5.37 -17.75
C THR A 503 -5.28 -6.37 -17.29
N THR A 504 -4.93 -7.64 -17.15
CA THR A 504 -5.84 -8.71 -16.72
C THR A 504 -5.21 -9.56 -15.62
N LYS A 505 -6.05 -10.28 -14.85
CA LYS A 505 -5.58 -11.21 -13.82
C LYS A 505 -4.65 -12.29 -14.37
N ASN A 506 -4.92 -12.83 -15.56
CA ASN A 506 -4.07 -13.84 -16.19
C ASN A 506 -2.70 -13.28 -16.55
N GLN A 507 -2.65 -12.06 -17.11
CA GLN A 507 -1.38 -11.40 -17.40
C GLN A 507 -0.57 -11.11 -16.13
N ILE A 508 -1.22 -10.69 -15.03
CA ILE A 508 -0.54 -10.48 -13.75
C ILE A 508 0.09 -11.79 -13.24
N ARG A 509 -0.67 -12.90 -13.30
CA ARG A 509 -0.17 -14.22 -12.88
C ARG A 509 1.03 -14.64 -13.73
N ALA A 510 0.88 -14.57 -15.05
CA ALA A 510 1.91 -14.94 -16.01
C ALA A 510 3.19 -14.13 -15.82
N ALA A 511 3.06 -12.80 -15.70
CA ALA A 511 4.18 -11.90 -15.49
C ALA A 511 4.92 -12.19 -14.18
N PHE A 512 4.19 -12.43 -13.09
CA PHE A 512 4.80 -12.79 -11.80
C PHE A 512 5.54 -14.13 -11.89
N ILE A 513 4.92 -15.16 -12.47
CA ILE A 513 5.49 -16.51 -12.60
C ILE A 513 6.72 -16.48 -13.51
N CYS A 514 6.63 -15.84 -14.68
CA CYS A 514 7.76 -15.64 -15.59
C CYS A 514 8.93 -14.95 -14.86
N PHE A 515 8.65 -13.86 -14.12
CA PHE A 515 9.68 -13.16 -13.36
C PHE A 515 10.28 -14.02 -12.23
N HIS A 516 9.46 -14.73 -11.46
CA HIS A 516 9.92 -15.62 -10.39
C HIS A 516 10.82 -16.73 -10.94
N ASN A 517 10.36 -17.44 -11.96
CA ASN A 517 11.08 -18.55 -12.58
C ASN A 517 12.36 -18.09 -13.28
N TYR A 518 12.36 -16.88 -13.87
CA TYR A 518 13.56 -16.27 -14.41
C TYR A 518 14.61 -16.08 -13.30
N LEU A 519 14.23 -15.45 -12.17
CA LEU A 519 15.15 -15.28 -11.04
C LEU A 519 15.63 -16.63 -10.49
N ASP A 520 14.73 -17.61 -10.36
CA ASP A 520 15.09 -18.95 -9.90
C ASP A 520 16.11 -19.62 -10.83
N SER A 521 15.96 -19.46 -12.15
CA SER A 521 16.89 -20.05 -13.12
C SER A 521 18.27 -19.38 -13.17
N LYS A 522 18.37 -18.10 -12.79
CA LYS A 522 19.60 -17.30 -12.95
C LYS A 522 20.38 -17.09 -11.65
N LEU A 523 19.71 -17.05 -10.50
CA LEU A 523 20.37 -16.94 -9.21
C LEU A 523 21.07 -18.24 -8.84
N THR A 524 22.30 -18.14 -8.33
CA THR A 524 23.00 -19.33 -7.81
C THR A 524 22.32 -19.86 -6.55
N ALA A 525 22.54 -21.13 -6.20
CA ALA A 525 22.03 -21.69 -4.95
C ALA A 525 22.47 -20.88 -3.72
N LEU A 526 23.70 -20.36 -3.73
CA LEU A 526 24.21 -19.48 -2.68
C LEU A 526 23.48 -18.13 -2.64
N ASP A 527 23.20 -17.51 -3.79
CA ASP A 527 22.40 -16.27 -3.84
C ASP A 527 21.00 -16.52 -3.25
N LYS A 528 20.35 -17.62 -3.66
CA LYS A 528 19.01 -17.99 -3.18
C LYS A 528 18.99 -18.14 -1.65
N GLN A 529 19.99 -18.80 -1.08
CA GLN A 529 20.13 -18.96 0.37
C GLN A 529 20.33 -17.62 1.08
N VAL A 530 21.23 -16.76 0.57
CA VAL A 530 21.53 -15.45 1.17
C VAL A 530 20.32 -14.52 1.18
N LEU A 531 19.49 -14.59 0.13
CA LEU A 531 18.29 -13.77 -0.08
C LEU A 531 17.05 -14.31 0.63
N GLY A 532 17.00 -15.60 0.96
CA GLY A 532 15.77 -16.27 1.40
C GLY A 532 14.79 -16.35 0.21
N PHE A 533 15.30 -16.81 -0.94
CA PHE A 533 14.60 -16.77 -2.22
C PHE A 533 13.42 -17.74 -2.24
N HIS A 534 12.23 -17.18 -2.06
CA HIS A 534 10.93 -17.86 -2.13
C HIS A 534 9.92 -16.90 -2.81
N PRO A 535 8.70 -17.34 -3.17
CA PRO A 535 7.71 -16.44 -3.77
C PRO A 535 7.42 -15.14 -2.98
N PRO A 536 7.42 -15.13 -1.62
CA PRO A 536 7.33 -13.89 -0.85
C PRO A 536 8.50 -12.92 -1.08
N PHE A 537 9.72 -13.41 -1.35
CA PHE A 537 10.86 -12.56 -1.70
C PHE A 537 10.62 -11.87 -3.06
N THR A 538 10.17 -12.62 -4.07
CA THR A 538 9.88 -12.06 -5.40
C THR A 538 8.78 -11.00 -5.35
N GLU A 539 7.69 -11.27 -4.63
CA GLU A 539 6.65 -10.26 -4.37
C GLU A 539 7.24 -9.01 -3.71
N HIS A 540 8.12 -9.20 -2.72
CA HIS A 540 8.68 -8.09 -1.98
C HIS A 540 9.62 -7.23 -2.83
N VAL A 541 10.48 -7.84 -3.64
CA VAL A 541 11.36 -7.15 -4.60
C VAL A 541 10.52 -6.29 -5.55
N LEU A 542 9.46 -6.86 -6.14
CA LEU A 542 8.56 -6.12 -7.03
C LEU A 542 7.93 -4.92 -6.32
N CYS A 543 7.53 -5.06 -5.07
CA CYS A 543 7.05 -3.96 -4.23
C CYS A 543 8.13 -2.87 -3.95
N LYS A 544 9.42 -3.21 -3.98
CA LYS A 544 10.52 -2.26 -3.73
C LYS A 544 10.89 -1.43 -4.95
N ILE A 545 10.77 -1.97 -6.15
CA ILE A 545 11.09 -1.26 -7.41
C ILE A 545 10.44 0.14 -7.47
N PRO A 546 9.10 0.29 -7.42
CA PRO A 546 8.46 1.61 -7.47
C PRO A 546 8.80 2.49 -6.26
N ARG A 547 9.18 1.88 -5.13
CA ARG A 547 9.51 2.58 -3.89
C ARG A 547 10.91 3.19 -3.96
N TRP A 548 11.89 2.44 -4.46
CA TRP A 548 13.25 2.92 -4.71
C TRP A 548 13.25 4.00 -5.78
N GLU A 549 12.51 3.79 -6.88
CA GLU A 549 12.26 4.79 -7.93
C GLU A 549 11.78 6.12 -7.35
N LYS A 550 10.71 6.06 -6.53
CA LYS A 550 10.13 7.24 -5.88
C LYS A 550 11.13 7.96 -4.97
N TYR A 551 11.87 7.21 -4.16
CA TYR A 551 12.76 7.81 -3.16
C TYR A 551 14.05 8.36 -3.74
N LEU A 552 14.64 7.71 -4.74
CA LEU A 552 15.78 8.26 -5.46
C LEU A 552 15.42 9.60 -6.12
N LYS A 553 14.26 9.66 -6.80
CA LYS A 553 13.76 10.91 -7.38
C LYS A 553 13.50 11.99 -6.33
N ALA A 554 12.89 11.63 -5.20
CA ALA A 554 12.62 12.58 -4.11
C ALA A 554 13.90 13.14 -3.47
N ASP A 555 14.97 12.35 -3.46
CA ASP A 555 16.29 12.74 -2.96
C ASP A 555 17.18 13.38 -4.07
N GLY A 556 16.63 13.65 -5.26
CA GLY A 556 17.34 14.31 -6.37
C GLY A 556 18.44 13.45 -7.01
N CYS A 557 18.39 12.13 -6.83
CA CYS A 557 19.34 11.17 -7.41
C CYS A 557 18.82 10.61 -8.75
N SER A 558 19.73 10.03 -9.55
CA SER A 558 19.36 9.21 -10.71
C SER A 558 18.37 8.12 -10.29
N SER A 559 17.32 7.93 -11.07
CA SER A 559 16.41 6.78 -10.90
C SER A 559 17.13 5.45 -11.16
N PRO A 560 16.64 4.32 -10.63
CA PRO A 560 17.14 2.98 -10.99
C PRO A 560 17.24 2.76 -12.50
N SER A 561 16.29 3.27 -13.29
CA SER A 561 16.34 3.21 -14.76
C SER A 561 17.52 3.98 -15.35
N GLN A 562 17.78 5.20 -14.87
CA GLN A 562 18.95 5.97 -15.30
C GLN A 562 20.25 5.33 -14.84
N MET A 563 20.30 4.79 -13.62
CA MET A 563 21.49 4.05 -13.14
C MET A 563 21.77 2.81 -13.99
N LEU A 564 20.73 2.13 -14.46
CA LEU A 564 20.86 0.99 -15.36
C LEU A 564 21.45 1.40 -16.72
N GLU A 565 21.01 2.53 -17.28
CA GLU A 565 21.58 3.10 -18.51
C GLU A 565 23.05 3.51 -18.32
N GLU A 566 23.40 4.07 -17.16
CA GLU A 566 24.78 4.48 -16.82
C GLU A 566 25.76 3.29 -16.71
N LEU A 567 25.27 2.07 -16.38
CA LEU A 567 26.11 0.87 -16.29
C LEU A 567 26.61 0.37 -17.64
N GLY A 568 25.90 0.67 -18.74
CA GLY A 568 26.23 0.19 -20.07
C GLY A 568 26.16 -1.34 -20.22
N ASP A 569 26.90 -1.86 -21.21
CA ASP A 569 26.96 -3.30 -21.49
C ASP A 569 27.91 -4.00 -20.51
N ILE A 570 27.35 -4.48 -19.39
CA ILE A 570 28.08 -5.32 -18.43
C ILE A 570 27.91 -6.78 -18.84
N GLU A 571 29.03 -7.46 -19.10
CA GLU A 571 29.04 -8.91 -19.27
C GLU A 571 28.63 -9.60 -17.97
N TRP A 572 27.53 -10.36 -18.03
CA TRP A 572 27.08 -11.14 -16.89
C TRP A 572 27.84 -12.47 -16.82
N ILE A 573 28.42 -12.74 -15.66
CA ILE A 573 29.08 -14.00 -15.33
C ILE A 573 28.36 -14.60 -14.13
N SER A 574 27.81 -15.81 -14.28
CA SER A 574 27.07 -16.49 -13.22
C SER A 574 27.91 -16.63 -11.93
N GLY A 575 27.41 -16.10 -10.82
CA GLY A 575 28.03 -16.21 -9.50
C GLY A 575 29.22 -15.28 -9.23
N SER A 576 29.65 -14.45 -10.18
CA SER A 576 30.76 -13.51 -9.95
C SER A 576 30.43 -12.47 -8.87
N ASN A 577 29.14 -12.15 -8.70
CA ASN A 577 28.59 -11.29 -7.64
C ASN A 577 28.78 -11.85 -6.21
N ALA A 578 29.28 -13.09 -6.07
CA ALA A 578 29.68 -13.64 -4.76
C ALA A 578 30.93 -12.98 -4.20
N GLN A 579 31.81 -12.44 -5.06
CA GLN A 579 33.07 -11.81 -4.68
C GLN A 579 33.21 -10.38 -5.18
N ASP A 580 32.59 -10.06 -6.31
CA ASP A 580 32.62 -8.73 -6.91
C ASP A 580 31.29 -7.99 -6.64
N PRO A 581 31.27 -6.93 -5.80
CA PRO A 581 30.05 -6.17 -5.54
C PRO A 581 29.54 -5.39 -6.75
N SER A 582 30.35 -5.20 -7.80
CA SER A 582 29.95 -4.52 -9.03
C SER A 582 29.19 -5.44 -9.99
N ALA A 583 29.47 -6.75 -9.93
CA ALA A 583 28.88 -7.75 -10.79
C ALA A 583 27.37 -7.93 -10.55
N MET A 584 26.64 -8.18 -11.63
CA MET A 584 25.19 -8.38 -11.58
C MET A 584 24.83 -9.82 -11.23
N PRO A 585 23.78 -10.06 -10.43
CA PRO A 585 23.35 -11.42 -10.08
C PRO A 585 22.72 -12.18 -11.25
N PHE A 586 22.26 -11.48 -12.28
CA PHE A 586 21.67 -12.02 -13.52
C PHE A 586 21.83 -11.00 -14.66
N PRO A 587 21.62 -11.39 -15.93
CA PRO A 587 21.73 -10.46 -17.07
C PRO A 587 20.87 -9.21 -16.93
N LEU A 588 21.42 -8.04 -17.28
CA LEU A 588 20.70 -6.76 -17.26
C LEU A 588 19.52 -6.75 -18.23
N VAL A 589 19.77 -7.26 -19.43
CA VAL A 589 18.77 -7.49 -20.48
C VAL A 589 18.59 -9.00 -20.58
N PRO A 590 17.40 -9.54 -20.24
CA PRO A 590 17.15 -10.97 -20.38
C PRO A 590 17.12 -11.36 -21.86
N ASN A 591 17.47 -12.62 -22.16
CA ASN A 591 17.17 -13.19 -23.48
C ASN A 591 15.67 -13.52 -23.54
N GLU A 592 15.02 -13.22 -24.68
CA GLU A 592 13.63 -13.60 -24.95
C GLU A 592 13.35 -15.08 -24.64
N LYS A 593 14.22 -15.98 -25.12
CA LYS A 593 14.09 -17.42 -24.90
C LYS A 593 14.15 -17.83 -23.43
N ASP A 594 14.92 -17.10 -22.62
CA ASP A 594 14.99 -17.38 -21.18
C ASP A 594 13.65 -17.05 -20.50
N LEU A 595 12.96 -16.01 -20.97
CA LEU A 595 11.67 -15.58 -20.42
C LEU A 595 10.52 -16.47 -20.90
N GLU A 596 10.55 -16.88 -22.16
CA GLU A 596 9.64 -17.90 -22.70
C GLU A 596 9.74 -19.19 -21.88
N LEU A 597 10.96 -19.71 -21.70
CA LEU A 597 11.20 -20.93 -20.92
C LEU A 597 10.75 -20.75 -19.45
N ALA A 598 11.00 -19.57 -18.86
CA ALA A 598 10.55 -19.27 -17.50
C ALA A 598 9.01 -19.28 -17.39
N LEU A 599 8.30 -18.79 -18.42
CA LEU A 599 6.84 -18.82 -18.48
C LEU A 599 6.31 -20.25 -18.68
N GLU A 600 6.94 -21.03 -19.56
CA GLU A 600 6.57 -22.43 -19.85
C GLU A 600 6.67 -23.33 -18.61
N LYS A 601 7.77 -23.23 -17.84
CA LYS A 601 7.94 -23.97 -16.57
C LYS A 601 6.79 -23.74 -15.60
N GLY A 602 6.26 -22.52 -15.57
CA GLY A 602 5.11 -22.18 -14.74
C GLY A 602 3.81 -22.90 -15.14
N GLY A 603 3.71 -23.34 -16.40
CA GLY A 603 2.62 -24.19 -16.88
C GLY A 603 2.78 -25.66 -16.48
N GLU A 604 4.01 -26.14 -16.23
CA GLU A 604 4.31 -27.51 -15.83
C GLU A 604 4.05 -27.73 -14.34
N GLU A 605 4.55 -26.87 -13.46
CA GLU A 605 4.31 -26.92 -12.00
C GLU A 605 2.81 -26.95 -11.67
N ARG A 606 1.98 -26.35 -12.53
CA ARG A 606 0.52 -26.36 -12.38
C ARG A 606 -0.09 -27.75 -12.58
N LYS A 607 0.43 -28.54 -13.53
CA LYS A 607 -0.12 -29.87 -13.79
C LYS A 607 0.10 -30.79 -12.59
N GLU A 608 1.13 -30.55 -11.80
CA GLU A 608 1.37 -31.26 -10.55
C GLU A 608 0.43 -30.75 -9.44
N SER A 609 0.29 -29.43 -9.26
CA SER A 609 -0.57 -28.88 -8.20
C SER A 609 -2.06 -29.17 -8.38
N ASP A 610 -2.57 -29.10 -9.62
CA ASP A 610 -3.99 -29.35 -9.90
C ASP A 610 -4.37 -30.84 -9.69
N ASN A 611 -3.40 -31.77 -9.70
CA ASN A 611 -3.65 -33.18 -9.39
C ASN A 611 -3.74 -33.42 -7.87
N GLU A 612 -2.97 -32.68 -7.06
CA GLU A 612 -3.00 -32.80 -5.59
C GLU A 612 -4.33 -32.32 -5.00
N ASP A 613 -4.89 -31.21 -5.52
CA ASP A 613 -6.17 -30.65 -5.03
C ASP A 613 -7.39 -31.50 -5.42
N THR A 614 -7.30 -32.37 -6.44
CA THR A 614 -8.40 -33.26 -6.85
C THR A 614 -8.48 -34.55 -6.03
N ASP A 615 -7.37 -35.04 -5.50
CA ASP A 615 -7.34 -36.31 -4.77
C ASP A 615 -7.86 -36.18 -3.32
N GLU A 616 -7.87 -34.98 -2.72
CA GLU A 616 -8.38 -34.76 -1.35
C GLU A 616 -9.91 -34.70 -1.23
N HIS A 617 -10.65 -34.75 -2.35
CA HIS A 617 -12.12 -34.65 -2.33
C HIS A 617 -12.89 -35.86 -2.91
N GLU A 618 -12.20 -36.92 -3.36
CA GLU A 618 -12.85 -38.15 -3.86
C GLU A 618 -12.86 -39.34 -2.88
N SER A 619 -12.46 -39.18 -1.62
CA SER A 619 -12.59 -40.26 -0.62
C SER A 619 -13.49 -39.88 0.56
N GLU A 620 -14.78 -40.21 0.46
CA GLU A 620 -15.62 -40.75 1.54
C GLU A 620 -17.08 -40.89 1.07
N GLU A 621 -17.36 -41.89 0.24
CA GLU A 621 -18.70 -42.47 0.13
C GLU A 621 -18.60 -43.97 -0.26
N GLU A 622 -18.13 -44.86 0.63
CA GLU A 622 -18.58 -46.26 0.56
C GLU A 622 -18.40 -47.08 1.87
N THR A 623 -19.56 -47.35 2.46
CA THR A 623 -20.08 -48.60 3.06
C THR A 623 -19.17 -49.59 3.84
N VAL A 624 -19.63 -49.83 5.07
CA VAL A 624 -19.28 -50.90 6.02
C VAL A 624 -19.29 -52.32 5.41
N LEU A 625 -18.19 -53.09 5.57
CA LEU A 625 -18.17 -54.50 6.04
C LEU A 625 -16.74 -55.09 6.20
N ARG A 626 -16.41 -55.46 7.45
CA ARG A 626 -15.49 -56.45 8.07
C ARG A 626 -14.33 -57.16 7.30
N PRO A 627 -13.31 -57.66 8.04
CA PRO A 627 -11.92 -57.71 7.59
C PRO A 627 -11.43 -59.09 7.14
N ARG A 628 -10.39 -59.12 6.29
CA ARG A 628 -9.49 -60.28 6.16
C ARG A 628 -8.04 -59.84 6.00
N ALA A 629 -7.19 -60.48 6.81
CA ALA A 629 -5.74 -60.43 6.75
C ALA A 629 -5.20 -61.05 5.46
N ALA A 630 -4.15 -60.46 4.89
CA ALA A 630 -3.13 -61.21 4.16
C ALA A 630 -1.82 -60.41 4.03
N GLN A 631 -0.81 -61.00 4.62
CA GLN A 631 0.61 -60.73 4.58
C GLN A 631 1.20 -60.85 3.16
N LYS A 632 2.02 -59.89 2.71
CA LYS A 632 3.03 -60.15 1.67
C LYS A 632 4.25 -59.24 1.76
N ARG A 633 5.40 -59.90 1.80
CA ARG A 633 6.77 -59.37 1.82
C ARG A 633 7.28 -59.04 0.40
N LYS A 634 8.41 -58.31 0.39
CA LYS A 634 9.42 -58.03 -0.66
C LYS A 634 9.16 -56.72 -1.42
N ARG A 635 10.18 -55.91 -1.74
CA ARG A 635 11.61 -56.19 -1.93
C ARG A 635 12.44 -54.90 -1.76
N VAL A 636 13.60 -55.06 -1.12
CA VAL A 636 14.69 -54.07 -1.04
C VAL A 636 15.29 -53.87 -2.43
N MET A 637 15.48 -52.62 -2.85
CA MET A 637 16.48 -52.24 -3.84
C MET A 637 17.45 -51.24 -3.21
N SER A 638 18.69 -51.69 -3.07
CA SER A 638 19.87 -50.92 -2.74
C SER A 638 20.21 -49.96 -3.90
N MET A 639 20.43 -48.69 -3.60
CA MET A 639 21.18 -47.78 -4.46
C MET A 639 22.50 -47.40 -3.78
N SER A 640 23.51 -47.31 -4.62
CA SER A 640 24.94 -47.29 -4.36
C SER A 640 25.44 -45.97 -3.76
N GLU A 641 26.36 -46.11 -2.81
CA GLU A 641 27.23 -45.07 -2.28
C GLU A 641 28.09 -44.46 -3.39
N GLY A 642 28.08 -43.14 -3.49
CA GLY A 642 28.98 -42.44 -4.40
C GLY A 642 28.65 -40.99 -4.67
N GLU A 643 28.26 -40.19 -3.66
CA GLU A 643 28.15 -38.72 -3.81
C GLU A 643 28.07 -37.94 -2.47
N GLU A 644 28.64 -38.46 -1.38
CA GLU A 644 28.56 -37.82 -0.04
C GLU A 644 29.84 -37.09 0.42
N GLU A 645 30.88 -36.97 -0.41
CA GLU A 645 32.18 -36.44 0.05
C GLU A 645 32.48 -34.98 -0.34
N THR A 646 31.48 -34.15 -0.66
CA THR A 646 31.73 -32.71 -0.93
C THR A 646 30.84 -31.74 -0.15
N ILE A 647 29.80 -32.23 0.52
CA ILE A 647 28.90 -31.38 1.34
C ILE A 647 29.28 -31.41 2.83
N GLY A 648 30.03 -32.42 3.29
CA GLY A 648 30.41 -32.60 4.69
C GLY A 648 31.49 -31.65 5.25
N ARG A 649 32.25 -30.93 4.42
CA ARG A 649 33.36 -30.05 4.89
C ARG A 649 33.00 -28.59 5.16
N VAL A 650 31.81 -28.13 4.75
CA VAL A 650 31.39 -26.74 4.99
C VAL A 650 30.64 -26.57 6.32
N LEU A 651 30.05 -27.65 6.86
CA LEU A 651 29.22 -27.59 8.07
C LEU A 651 29.97 -27.77 9.41
N GLN A 652 31.27 -28.06 9.41
CA GLN A 652 32.06 -28.21 10.65
C GLN A 652 32.81 -26.95 11.12
N ASN A 653 32.81 -25.85 10.35
CA ASN A 653 33.52 -24.62 10.73
C ASN A 653 32.62 -23.48 11.26
N SER A 654 31.31 -23.70 11.45
CA SER A 654 30.38 -22.65 11.89
C SER A 654 29.80 -22.84 13.31
N LEU A 655 30.26 -23.84 14.06
CA LEU A 655 29.81 -24.12 15.42
C LEU A 655 30.95 -23.99 16.44
N ALA A 656 31.55 -22.79 16.53
CA ALA A 656 32.44 -22.45 17.65
C ALA A 656 32.66 -20.94 17.82
N ILE A 657 31.62 -20.13 18.02
CA ILE A 657 31.78 -18.81 18.67
C ILE A 657 30.61 -18.57 19.63
N ALA A 658 30.86 -18.81 20.91
CA ALA A 658 30.03 -18.32 22.01
C ALA A 658 30.39 -16.84 22.30
N PRO A 659 29.45 -15.99 22.73
CA PRO A 659 29.75 -14.62 23.09
C PRO A 659 30.16 -14.54 24.57
N GLN A 660 31.40 -14.14 24.85
CA GLN A 660 31.82 -13.62 26.16
C GLN A 660 32.18 -12.13 26.05
N HIS A 661 31.67 -11.39 27.03
CA HIS A 661 31.72 -9.95 27.33
C HIS A 661 33.08 -9.22 27.12
N TYR A 662 33.10 -7.91 26.85
CA TYR A 662 33.10 -6.78 27.82
C TYR A 662 33.40 -5.41 27.16
N TYR A 663 32.93 -4.36 27.84
CA TYR A 663 33.30 -2.94 27.77
C TYR A 663 34.82 -2.64 27.78
N HIS A 664 35.26 -1.67 26.97
CA HIS A 664 36.20 -0.56 27.25
C HIS A 664 36.41 0.21 25.92
N GLY A 665 36.48 1.54 25.82
CA GLY A 665 36.97 2.50 26.80
C GLY A 665 38.35 3.03 26.37
N ALA A 666 38.34 4.04 25.50
CA ALA A 666 39.33 5.12 25.36
C ALA A 666 40.63 4.96 24.53
N THR A 667 40.85 6.04 23.75
CA THR A 667 42.10 6.78 23.43
C THR A 667 43.00 6.39 22.25
N ILE A 668 43.12 7.32 21.29
CA ILE A 668 44.35 7.99 20.74
C ILE A 668 43.82 9.00 19.69
N ALA A 669 43.70 10.32 19.95
CA ALA A 669 44.74 11.37 19.98
C ALA A 669 45.52 11.54 18.66
N GLY A 670 45.24 12.61 17.89
CA GLY A 670 46.10 12.95 16.74
C GLY A 670 45.62 14.02 15.74
N GLN A 671 45.45 15.27 16.20
CA GLN A 671 45.65 16.52 15.44
C GLN A 671 44.73 16.88 14.24
N LEU A 672 43.89 17.92 14.43
CA LEU A 672 44.08 19.21 13.74
C LEU A 672 43.33 20.33 14.50
N ARG A 673 44.08 21.40 14.79
CA ARG A 673 43.69 22.63 15.50
C ARG A 673 42.80 23.52 14.61
N THR A 674 41.85 24.24 15.20
CA THR A 674 41.92 25.72 15.39
C THR A 674 40.63 26.35 15.96
N ARG A 675 40.84 27.29 16.91
CA ARG A 675 40.02 28.46 17.34
C ARG A 675 38.83 28.29 18.32
N VAL A 676 39.17 28.33 19.62
CA VAL A 676 38.85 29.33 20.66
C VAL A 676 37.85 30.47 20.32
N ASP A 677 36.71 30.53 21.06
CA ASP A 677 36.27 31.56 22.06
C ASP A 677 34.73 31.46 22.24
N VAL A 678 34.21 30.90 23.34
CA VAL A 678 33.87 31.50 24.65
C VAL A 678 32.82 32.63 24.59
N LYS A 679 31.63 32.32 25.12
CA LYS A 679 30.83 33.12 26.07
C LYS A 679 29.77 32.19 26.65
N GLU A 680 29.91 31.75 27.91
CA GLU A 680 29.37 32.47 29.08
C GLU A 680 27.95 32.97 28.80
N ASP A 681 26.93 32.28 29.31
CA ASP A 681 26.45 32.65 30.64
C ASP A 681 25.19 31.89 31.09
N LEU A 682 25.14 31.74 32.41
CA LEU A 682 23.97 31.72 33.28
C LEU A 682 23.07 30.47 33.39
N VAL A 683 23.22 29.80 34.56
CA VAL A 683 22.21 29.82 35.66
C VAL A 683 20.89 29.12 35.28
N THR A 684 20.53 27.93 35.77
CA THR A 684 20.63 27.38 37.13
C THR A 684 20.25 25.90 37.07
N MET A 685 21.06 25.03 37.68
CA MET A 685 20.57 23.78 38.27
C MET A 685 20.84 23.88 39.77
N ILE A 686 19.75 23.77 40.54
CA ILE A 686 19.69 23.30 41.92
C ILE A 686 20.19 24.27 43.00
N ASN A 687 19.25 24.73 43.82
CA ASN A 687 19.31 24.46 45.26
C ASN A 687 17.90 24.33 45.86
N GLU A 688 17.81 23.33 46.72
CA GLU A 688 16.68 22.84 47.49
C GLU A 688 16.28 23.80 48.63
N GLU A 689 15.15 23.46 49.28
CA GLU A 689 14.64 23.95 50.58
C GLU A 689 14.00 25.36 50.65
N GLN A 690 12.69 25.40 50.36
CA GLN A 690 11.65 25.85 51.29
C GLN A 690 10.26 25.37 50.85
#